data_AF-A0A1V4S0V8-F1
#
_entry.id   AF-A0A1V4S0V8-F1
#
_cell.length_a   1.000
_cell.length_b   1.000
_cell.length_c   1.000
_cell.angle_alpha   90.00
_cell.angle_beta   90.00
_cell.angle_gamma   90.00
#
_symmetry.space_group_name_H-M   'P 1'
#
loop_
_entity.id
_entity.type
_entity.pdbx_description
1 polymer ?
#
loop_
_entity_poly.entity_id
_entity_poly.type
_entity_poly.pdbx_seq_one_letter_code
_entity_poly.pdbx_strand_id
1 'polypeptide(L)'
;MNRSEPDQGMYDAISKGFATMFIPPASFMGWINADDLFFPFALDQVANIDRCFGKDVCWLGGKIALMDEKRKLWHMYERILPNDIIKEGLCDGLHWDFVQQEGSFFRGELWAMTQKEGVFDGFKLAGDWNLWRILAQKTRYYQLQWPLGIFRISEGQLSQREMDKYIAEINAVLSPEKRRESFMELTARKNLKAHIIRADLKSGKLVAADEDEKAVKGMTDHYRRKFFGSAALSETETGIESPGRPQNRKIRHLFQIKPQIKNDGSNVQSSLKTQSQPAGLQSPHHPPQPPMRPDPAKILFGPGWHRLEGNDASWWRWTSQSGIVHLKTGRGGWCSIRFSTLSVHRDNTIILRLNGRIIETVPAGRDETDAGPIKVRLKRGTNIFEFASGGQPAVSQKDPRPLNFMIKNLDFIPPGGANVRPDLSGRLKILKKSGLFLTGYYKSQVPELADSGVPPAEHYLLYGAWENKDPNPLFSSAFYLAENRDVYLSGKNPLLHYIGQGWSQGRDPHPEFCTKRYLKAYPDAAKSGLNPLLYYLKYGVLEGQNPCPSFRIDPRQFHNFTFSRRSHWKLFDGYDKELFGKIVDKDECTLKEYQDLLVFAFIKEHVPPGSRILDIGGGHSRILEYFANTHDCWNIDKLEGLGNGPKRIGDVPFNLVQDYMGNFNPKLPDGTFDFVFSISALEHTAEDRENFDSIIKDIDRVLKPGGYSLHLFDVLFKRNGKMWTNSFVHRIFSTVETINKFVEPESVNEDKDLYCMSESAYNKSWLHTTGRKYSEFGRPVSLNILWHKQL
;
A
#
# COMPACT_ATOMS: atom_id res chain seq x y z
N MET A 1 26.92 0.48 -2.74
CA MET A 1 28.11 -0.38 -2.57
C MET A 1 28.10 -0.91 -1.16
N ASN A 2 27.93 -2.21 -0.97
CA ASN A 2 28.03 -2.83 0.36
C ASN A 2 29.49 -3.20 0.60
N ARG A 3 30.16 -2.50 1.51
CA ARG A 3 31.48 -2.89 2.04
C ARG A 3 31.26 -3.71 3.31
N SER A 4 31.91 -4.86 3.41
CA SER A 4 31.91 -5.69 4.61
C SER A 4 33.32 -5.66 5.19
N GLU A 5 33.45 -5.25 6.45
CA GLU A 5 34.72 -5.21 7.18
C GLU A 5 34.50 -5.61 8.64
N PRO A 6 35.55 -6.08 9.36
CA PRO A 6 35.44 -6.40 10.77
C PRO A 6 35.15 -5.17 11.64
N ASP A 7 34.29 -5.34 12.64
CA ASP A 7 33.98 -4.36 13.67
C ASP A 7 34.34 -4.86 15.09
N GLN A 8 34.37 -3.95 16.06
CA GLN A 8 34.64 -4.22 17.47
C GLN A 8 33.37 -4.20 18.32
N GLY A 9 32.19 -4.26 17.69
CA GLY A 9 30.88 -4.16 18.32
C GLY A 9 29.93 -3.24 17.55
N MET A 10 28.65 -3.26 17.97
CA MET A 10 27.55 -2.57 17.29
C MET A 10 27.83 -1.08 17.03
N TYR A 11 28.33 -0.33 18.01
CA TYR A 11 28.57 1.10 17.85
C TYR A 11 29.78 1.43 16.97
N ASP A 12 30.78 0.54 16.90
CA ASP A 12 31.88 0.64 15.91
C ASP A 12 31.34 0.41 14.50
N ALA A 13 30.49 -0.62 14.31
CA ALA A 13 29.83 -0.89 13.04
C ALA A 13 28.93 0.27 12.59
N ILE A 14 28.15 0.88 13.49
CA ILE A 14 27.31 2.06 13.19
C ILE A 14 28.18 3.25 12.78
N SER A 15 29.26 3.52 13.53
CA SER A 15 30.16 4.65 13.24
C SER A 15 30.84 4.50 11.88
N LYS A 16 31.37 3.30 11.57
CA LYS A 16 31.93 2.96 10.27
C LYS A 16 30.89 3.06 9.16
N GLY A 17 29.70 2.49 9.38
CA GLY A 17 28.58 2.55 8.45
C GLY A 17 28.27 3.98 8.03
N PHE A 18 28.05 4.89 8.99
CA PHE A 18 27.79 6.29 8.67
C PHE A 18 29.01 7.02 8.09
N ALA A 19 30.24 6.70 8.50
CA ALA A 19 31.45 7.30 7.94
C ALA A 19 31.65 7.00 6.44
N THR A 20 31.10 5.89 5.94
CA THR A 20 31.13 5.58 4.50
C THR A 20 30.09 6.35 3.68
N MET A 21 29.14 7.01 4.32
CA MET A 21 28.03 7.69 3.67
C MET A 21 28.30 9.20 3.59
N PHE A 22 27.91 9.82 2.47
CA PHE A 22 27.74 11.26 2.43
C PHE A 22 26.39 11.62 3.04
N ILE A 23 26.39 12.21 4.25
CA ILE A 23 25.19 12.62 4.97
C ILE A 23 25.09 14.15 4.93
N PRO A 24 24.18 14.75 4.15
CA PRO A 24 23.99 16.19 4.17
C PRO A 24 23.61 16.69 5.58
N PRO A 25 24.14 17.84 6.04
CA PRO A 25 23.90 18.33 7.40
C PRO A 25 22.41 18.46 7.76
N ALA A 26 21.59 18.87 6.79
CA ALA A 26 20.15 19.02 6.98
C ALA A 26 19.38 17.70 6.86
N SER A 27 19.94 16.62 6.31
CA SER A 27 19.18 15.38 6.12
C SER A 27 18.96 14.66 7.45
N PHE A 28 17.77 14.09 7.62
CA PHE A 28 17.53 13.13 8.69
C PHE A 28 18.31 11.84 8.44
N MET A 29 18.83 11.27 9.52
CA MET A 29 19.48 9.98 9.58
C MET A 29 19.00 9.20 10.81
N GLY A 30 19.25 7.90 10.79
CA GLY A 30 18.93 6.94 11.84
C GLY A 30 19.46 5.58 11.44
N TRP A 31 19.33 4.59 12.30
CA TRP A 31 19.68 3.21 12.00
C TRP A 31 18.60 2.28 12.54
N ILE A 32 18.67 1.01 12.16
CA ILE A 32 17.78 -0.03 12.66
C ILE A 32 18.57 -1.30 12.89
N ASN A 33 18.32 -1.98 14.01
CA ASN A 33 18.94 -3.27 14.28
C ASN A 33 18.34 -4.35 13.38
N ALA A 34 19.09 -5.43 13.14
CA ALA A 34 18.69 -6.48 12.20
C ALA A 34 17.42 -7.25 12.61
N ASP A 35 17.05 -7.22 13.89
CA ASP A 35 15.86 -7.87 14.44
C ASP A 35 14.64 -6.95 14.62
N ASP A 36 14.83 -5.64 14.46
CA ASP A 36 13.78 -4.63 14.59
C ASP A 36 13.12 -4.29 13.25
N LEU A 37 11.98 -3.59 13.29
CA LEU A 37 11.22 -3.24 12.08
C LEU A 37 10.82 -1.76 12.08
N PHE A 38 10.83 -1.14 10.90
CA PHE A 38 10.11 0.13 10.71
C PHE A 38 8.63 -0.12 10.48
N PHE A 39 7.80 0.84 10.90
CA PHE A 39 6.45 0.92 10.36
C PHE A 39 6.51 1.28 8.85
N PRO A 40 5.62 0.73 8.01
CA PRO A 40 5.68 0.95 6.55
C PRO A 40 5.71 2.41 6.09
N PHE A 41 5.15 3.33 6.88
CA PHE A 41 5.07 4.78 6.60
C PHE A 41 6.13 5.61 7.35
N ALA A 42 7.06 4.99 8.07
CA ALA A 42 7.97 5.69 8.97
C ALA A 42 8.80 6.77 8.25
N LEU A 43 9.44 6.40 7.13
CA LEU A 43 10.29 7.31 6.37
C LEU A 43 9.48 8.41 5.65
N ASP A 44 8.27 8.09 5.19
CA ASP A 44 7.36 9.09 4.61
C ASP A 44 6.94 10.14 5.64
N GLN A 45 6.73 9.73 6.90
CA GLN A 45 6.42 10.67 7.98
C GLN A 45 7.61 11.55 8.33
N VAL A 46 8.82 11.00 8.36
CA VAL A 46 10.05 11.79 8.55
C VAL A 46 10.20 12.83 7.44
N ALA A 47 10.01 12.43 6.18
CA ALA A 47 10.03 13.35 5.04
C ALA A 47 8.92 14.40 5.08
N ASN A 48 7.73 14.05 5.59
CA ASN A 48 6.64 14.99 5.78
C ASN A 48 6.94 16.01 6.89
N ILE A 49 7.55 15.59 8.00
CA ILE A 49 8.00 16.48 9.07
C ILE A 49 9.07 17.43 8.55
N ASP A 50 10.04 16.93 7.77
CA ASP A 50 11.06 17.79 7.18
C ASP A 50 10.45 18.87 6.27
N ARG A 51 9.47 18.52 5.43
CA ARG A 51 8.74 19.50 4.61
C ARG A 51 7.92 20.49 5.43
N CYS A 52 7.34 20.07 6.55
CA CYS A 52 6.46 20.92 7.35
C CYS A 52 7.21 21.88 8.27
N PHE A 53 8.36 21.44 8.81
CA PHE A 53 9.05 22.16 9.88
C PHE A 53 10.48 22.56 9.51
N GLY A 54 11.06 21.98 8.45
CA GLY A 54 12.46 22.20 8.09
C GLY A 54 13.37 22.12 9.31
N LYS A 55 14.31 23.06 9.41
CA LYS A 55 15.31 23.11 10.49
C LYS A 55 14.74 23.33 11.90
N ASP A 56 13.45 23.59 12.07
CA ASP A 56 12.85 23.78 13.41
C ASP A 56 12.75 22.46 14.20
N VAL A 57 12.79 21.32 13.49
CA VAL A 57 12.81 19.98 14.09
C VAL A 57 14.09 19.28 13.67
N CYS A 58 15.00 19.07 14.62
CA CYS A 58 16.30 18.43 14.37
C CYS A 58 16.40 17.00 14.92
N TRP A 59 15.53 16.62 15.86
CA TRP A 59 15.47 15.27 16.42
C TRP A 59 14.03 14.89 16.77
N LEU A 60 13.61 13.71 16.32
CA LEU A 60 12.26 13.21 16.50
C LEU A 60 12.25 11.72 16.81
N GLY A 61 11.15 11.23 17.39
CA GLY A 61 10.88 9.80 17.45
C GLY A 61 9.40 9.44 17.65
N GLY A 62 9.08 8.17 17.42
CA GLY A 62 7.70 7.67 17.47
C GLY A 62 7.19 7.30 18.87
N LYS A 63 5.92 6.87 18.92
CA LYS A 63 5.38 6.12 20.08
C LYS A 63 6.10 4.79 20.28
N ILE A 64 6.08 4.32 21.53
CA ILE A 64 6.63 3.02 21.88
C ILE A 64 5.80 1.91 21.24
N ALA A 65 6.44 1.05 20.45
CA ALA A 65 5.86 -0.17 19.90
C ALA A 65 6.76 -1.38 20.15
N LEU A 66 6.16 -2.45 20.68
CA LEU A 66 6.82 -3.70 21.06
C LEU A 66 6.16 -4.87 20.35
N MET A 67 6.96 -5.79 19.81
CA MET A 67 6.48 -6.98 19.10
C MET A 67 7.12 -8.25 19.68
N ASP A 68 6.33 -9.32 19.81
CA ASP A 68 6.85 -10.61 20.26
C ASP A 68 7.51 -11.42 19.13
N GLU A 69 8.15 -12.54 19.48
CA GLU A 69 8.82 -13.44 18.53
C GLU A 69 7.89 -14.01 17.44
N LYS A 70 6.58 -14.05 17.68
CA LYS A 70 5.57 -14.55 16.74
C LYS A 70 5.06 -13.46 15.82
N ARG A 71 5.72 -12.30 15.80
CA ARG A 71 5.34 -11.09 15.05
C ARG A 71 3.99 -10.53 15.44
N LYS A 72 3.52 -10.81 16.67
CA LYS A 72 2.32 -10.18 17.20
C LYS A 72 2.76 -8.90 17.91
N LEU A 73 2.12 -7.77 17.56
CA LEU A 73 2.31 -6.55 18.33
C LEU A 73 1.86 -6.83 19.76
N TRP A 74 2.80 -6.75 20.70
CA TRP A 74 2.57 -7.07 22.09
C TRP A 74 1.99 -5.86 22.82
N HIS A 75 2.59 -4.68 22.65
CA HIS A 75 2.15 -3.45 23.27
C HIS A 75 2.48 -2.22 22.40
N MET A 76 1.59 -1.23 22.45
CA MET A 76 1.86 0.11 21.94
C MET A 76 1.22 1.14 22.86
N TYR A 77 2.02 2.09 23.34
CA TYR A 77 1.55 3.10 24.28
C TYR A 77 2.37 4.38 24.18
N GLU A 78 1.79 5.46 24.70
CA GLU A 78 2.42 6.77 24.75
C GLU A 78 3.25 6.89 26.02
N ARG A 79 4.52 7.31 25.88
CA ARG A 79 5.38 7.71 26.99
C ARG A 79 5.92 9.08 26.72
N ILE A 80 5.38 10.03 27.45
CA ILE A 80 5.82 11.42 27.45
C ILE A 80 7.28 11.44 27.90
N LEU A 81 8.15 11.98 27.04
CA LEU A 81 9.60 12.08 27.26
C LEU A 81 10.00 13.55 27.38
N PRO A 82 10.06 14.12 28.59
CA PRO A 82 10.50 15.50 28.77
C PRO A 82 11.97 15.66 28.40
N ASN A 83 12.32 16.76 27.73
CA ASN A 83 13.67 16.94 27.19
C ASN A 83 14.75 16.95 28.30
N ASP A 84 14.45 17.57 29.45
CA ASP A 84 15.35 17.64 30.60
C ASP A 84 15.61 16.25 31.23
N ILE A 85 14.62 15.35 31.20
CA ILE A 85 14.77 13.98 31.69
C ILE A 85 15.76 13.20 30.83
N ILE A 86 15.65 13.33 29.51
CA ILE A 86 16.59 12.72 28.55
C ILE A 86 18.00 13.32 28.75
N LYS A 87 18.08 14.65 28.80
CA LYS A 87 19.32 15.43 28.95
C LYS A 87 20.13 15.02 30.18
N GLU A 88 19.46 14.82 31.31
CA GLU A 88 20.12 14.39 32.55
C GLU A 88 20.37 12.87 32.59
N GLY A 89 20.00 12.11 31.56
CA GLY A 89 20.31 10.68 31.42
C GLY A 89 19.41 9.77 32.24
N LEU A 90 18.18 10.21 32.49
CA LEU A 90 17.21 9.48 33.29
C LEU A 90 16.37 8.50 32.49
N CYS A 91 16.48 8.48 31.15
CA CYS A 91 15.88 7.45 30.28
C CYS A 91 16.70 6.14 30.29
N ASP A 92 16.88 5.57 31.48
CA ASP A 92 17.71 4.40 31.77
C ASP A 92 16.90 3.13 32.11
N GLY A 93 15.58 3.19 31.96
CA GLY A 93 14.63 2.12 32.31
C GLY A 93 14.25 2.06 33.79
N LEU A 94 15.06 2.68 34.67
CA LEU A 94 14.83 2.74 36.11
C LEU A 94 14.06 4.01 36.50
N HIS A 95 14.61 5.18 36.15
CA HIS A 95 14.06 6.50 36.48
C HIS A 95 12.99 6.92 35.47
N TRP A 96 13.21 6.64 34.19
CA TRP A 96 12.26 6.86 33.10
C TRP A 96 12.41 5.76 32.04
N ASP A 97 11.39 5.57 31.20
CA ASP A 97 11.49 4.62 30.08
C ASP A 97 12.55 5.08 29.06
N PHE A 98 13.09 4.10 28.33
CA PHE A 98 14.08 4.32 27.29
C PHE A 98 13.49 5.14 26.12
N VAL A 99 14.34 5.94 25.47
CA VAL A 99 14.05 6.47 24.14
C VAL A 99 14.27 5.33 23.14
N GLN A 100 13.24 4.97 22.37
CA GLN A 100 13.35 3.88 21.39
C GLN A 100 14.32 4.23 20.27
N GLN A 101 15.28 3.34 20.03
CA GLN A 101 16.35 3.54 19.06
C GLN A 101 15.81 3.47 17.64
N GLU A 102 15.09 2.39 17.33
CA GLU A 102 14.55 2.03 16.02
C GLU A 102 13.46 2.99 15.53
N GLY A 103 12.94 3.83 16.42
CA GLY A 103 11.97 4.87 16.11
C GLY A 103 12.53 6.30 16.12
N SER A 104 13.85 6.50 16.26
CA SER A 104 14.47 7.82 16.43
C SER A 104 15.27 8.28 15.22
N PHE A 105 15.03 9.52 14.78
CA PHE A 105 15.69 10.14 13.63
C PHE A 105 16.20 11.54 13.97
N PHE A 106 17.43 11.87 13.58
CA PHE A 106 18.09 13.15 13.87
C PHE A 106 18.84 13.68 12.65
N ARG A 107 19.13 14.98 12.61
CA ARG A 107 19.83 15.61 11.48
C ARG A 107 21.33 15.27 11.46
N GLY A 108 21.90 15.17 10.27
CA GLY A 108 23.32 14.89 10.06
C GLY A 108 24.26 15.90 10.75
N GLU A 109 23.84 17.16 10.88
CA GLU A 109 24.61 18.17 11.62
C GLU A 109 24.75 17.84 13.12
N LEU A 110 23.70 17.27 13.74
CA LEU A 110 23.76 16.84 15.13
C LEU A 110 24.70 15.66 15.30
N TRP A 111 24.65 14.69 14.38
CA TRP A 111 25.58 13.56 14.36
C TRP A 111 27.04 14.00 14.29
N ALA A 112 27.36 14.94 13.40
CA ALA A 112 28.71 15.47 13.27
C ALA A 112 29.21 16.14 14.57
N MET A 113 28.31 16.77 15.34
CA MET A 113 28.65 17.35 16.64
C MET A 113 28.93 16.26 17.69
N THR A 114 28.13 15.20 17.74
CA THR A 114 28.29 14.13 18.74
C THR A 114 29.54 13.29 18.49
N GLN A 115 29.94 13.11 17.23
CA GLN A 115 31.17 12.40 16.88
C GLN A 115 32.43 13.11 17.40
N LYS A 116 32.46 14.45 17.38
CA LYS A 116 33.56 15.23 17.97
C LYS A 116 33.68 15.07 19.49
N GLU A 117 32.61 14.67 20.14
CA GLU A 117 32.53 14.47 21.60
C GLU A 117 32.78 13.00 22.00
N GLY A 118 33.14 12.12 21.06
CA GLY A 118 33.40 10.72 21.36
C GLY A 118 32.16 9.98 21.87
N VAL A 119 30.99 10.22 21.24
CA VAL A 119 29.69 9.74 21.75
C VAL A 119 29.62 8.23 22.07
N PHE A 120 30.39 7.41 21.37
CA PHE A 120 30.43 5.96 21.60
C PHE A 120 31.75 5.45 22.20
N ASP A 121 32.64 6.35 22.62
CA ASP A 121 33.93 5.97 23.19
C ASP A 121 33.72 5.16 24.49
N GLY A 122 34.19 3.92 24.48
CA GLY A 122 34.05 3.00 25.63
C GLY A 122 32.69 2.32 25.76
N PHE A 123 31.75 2.54 24.84
CA PHE A 123 30.42 1.90 24.88
C PHE A 123 30.35 0.65 23.99
N LYS A 124 29.82 -0.44 24.55
CA LYS A 124 29.46 -1.65 23.79
C LYS A 124 27.96 -1.92 23.79
N LEU A 125 27.24 -1.43 24.81
CA LEU A 125 25.82 -1.73 25.02
C LEU A 125 24.97 -0.45 25.11
N ALA A 126 25.41 0.57 25.86
CA ALA A 126 24.61 1.77 26.20
C ALA A 126 24.97 3.05 25.42
N GLY A 127 25.57 2.92 24.24
CA GLY A 127 25.95 4.05 23.39
C GLY A 127 24.74 4.88 22.93
N ASP A 128 23.61 4.24 22.62
CA ASP A 128 22.36 4.89 22.24
C ASP A 128 21.84 5.83 23.35
N TRP A 129 21.84 5.38 24.61
CA TRP A 129 21.54 6.21 25.78
C TRP A 129 22.45 7.43 25.86
N ASN A 130 23.76 7.25 25.63
CA ASN A 130 24.71 8.37 25.66
C ASN A 130 24.48 9.35 24.50
N LEU A 131 24.13 8.85 23.32
CA LEU A 131 23.75 9.67 22.19
C LEU A 131 22.51 10.51 22.50
N TRP A 132 21.44 9.90 23.03
CA TRP A 132 20.19 10.60 23.32
C TRP A 132 20.36 11.73 24.33
N ARG A 133 21.13 11.51 25.42
CA ARG A 133 21.40 12.57 26.39
C ARG A 133 22.21 13.72 25.79
N ILE A 134 23.17 13.45 24.91
CA ILE A 134 23.99 14.48 24.26
C ILE A 134 23.15 15.24 23.25
N LEU A 135 22.30 14.57 22.45
CA LEU A 135 21.37 15.23 21.54
C LEU A 135 20.39 16.13 22.28
N ALA A 136 19.85 15.69 23.43
CA ALA A 136 18.96 16.49 24.26
C ALA A 136 19.62 17.76 24.85
N GLN A 137 20.96 17.81 24.94
CA GLN A 137 21.69 19.03 25.31
C GLN A 137 21.78 20.04 24.16
N LYS A 138 21.65 19.58 22.91
CA LYS A 138 21.83 20.39 21.69
C LYS A 138 20.49 20.81 21.05
N THR A 139 19.45 19.99 21.19
CA THR A 139 18.14 20.22 20.58
C THR A 139 17.00 19.66 21.45
N ARG A 140 15.77 20.04 21.08
CA ARG A 140 14.54 19.42 21.58
C ARG A 140 14.30 18.07 20.91
N TYR A 141 13.86 17.09 21.69
CA TYR A 141 13.24 15.86 21.21
C TYR A 141 11.75 16.09 20.93
N TYR A 142 11.31 15.82 19.70
CA TYR A 142 9.90 15.87 19.32
C TYR A 142 9.31 14.47 19.18
N GLN A 143 8.33 14.13 20.01
CA GLN A 143 7.66 12.84 19.95
C GLN A 143 6.42 12.88 19.06
N LEU A 144 6.30 11.93 18.14
CA LEU A 144 5.13 11.80 17.27
C LEU A 144 4.04 11.01 18.00
N GLN A 145 2.77 11.35 17.73
CA GLN A 145 1.64 10.61 18.31
C GLN A 145 1.35 9.25 17.66
N TRP A 146 2.22 8.77 16.77
CA TRP A 146 2.19 7.47 16.12
C TRP A 146 3.59 6.85 16.14
N PRO A 147 3.71 5.51 16.05
CA PRO A 147 5.00 4.84 16.09
C PRO A 147 5.75 4.97 14.76
N LEU A 148 7.08 4.88 14.82
CA LEU A 148 7.97 4.90 13.65
C LEU A 148 8.78 3.60 13.52
N GLY A 149 9.17 3.01 14.65
CA GLY A 149 9.86 1.72 14.71
C GLY A 149 9.15 0.76 15.67
N ILE A 150 9.55 -0.51 15.61
CA ILE A 150 9.04 -1.61 16.42
C ILE A 150 10.24 -2.34 17.01
N PHE A 151 10.37 -2.31 18.32
CA PHE A 151 11.34 -3.13 19.04
C PHE A 151 10.82 -4.57 19.14
N ARG A 152 11.59 -5.53 18.64
CA ARG A 152 11.23 -6.96 18.75
C ARG A 152 11.79 -7.53 20.04
N ILE A 153 10.95 -8.21 20.82
CA ILE A 153 11.33 -8.91 22.03
C ILE A 153 11.50 -10.39 21.71
N SER A 154 12.70 -10.92 21.93
CA SER A 154 13.00 -12.36 21.86
C SER A 154 13.66 -12.90 23.13
N GLU A 155 13.47 -14.19 23.38
CA GLU A 155 13.98 -14.92 24.53
C GLU A 155 15.50 -15.00 24.43
N GLY A 156 16.20 -14.43 25.43
CA GLY A 156 17.66 -14.45 25.48
C GLY A 156 18.37 -13.37 24.66
N GLN A 157 17.68 -12.29 24.27
CA GLN A 157 18.33 -11.11 23.68
C GLN A 157 19.42 -10.54 24.59
N LEU A 158 20.42 -9.92 23.96
CA LEU A 158 21.54 -9.26 24.63
C LEU A 158 21.05 -8.24 25.67
N SER A 159 20.01 -7.47 25.36
CA SER A 159 19.37 -6.51 26.28
C SER A 159 18.80 -7.15 27.55
N GLN A 160 18.40 -8.42 27.51
CA GLN A 160 17.94 -9.17 28.69
C GLN A 160 19.09 -9.80 29.48
N ARG A 161 20.13 -10.30 28.79
CA ARG A 161 21.24 -11.03 29.40
C ARG A 161 22.30 -10.10 30.01
N GLU A 162 22.49 -8.93 29.41
CA GLU A 162 23.60 -8.02 29.71
C GLU A 162 23.15 -6.67 30.29
N MET A 163 21.91 -6.60 30.80
CA MET A 163 21.37 -5.36 31.40
C MET A 163 22.24 -4.81 32.53
N ASP A 164 22.85 -5.69 33.35
CA ASP A 164 23.76 -5.26 34.41
C ASP A 164 25.02 -4.57 33.83
N LYS A 165 25.54 -5.05 32.69
CA LYS A 165 26.66 -4.42 31.99
C LYS A 165 26.24 -3.12 31.30
N TYR A 166 25.04 -3.08 30.72
CA TYR A 166 24.45 -1.86 30.16
C TYR A 166 24.37 -0.74 31.23
N ILE A 167 23.83 -1.07 32.41
CA ILE A 167 23.75 -0.12 33.53
C ILE A 167 25.14 0.24 34.06
N ALA A 168 26.12 -0.68 34.03
CA ALA A 168 27.50 -0.37 34.41
C ALA A 168 28.14 0.66 33.47
N GLU A 169 27.93 0.57 32.16
CA GLU A 169 28.38 1.58 31.19
C GLU A 169 27.75 2.95 31.49
N ILE A 170 26.44 2.98 31.79
CA ILE A 170 25.75 4.21 32.19
C ILE A 170 26.36 4.79 33.48
N ASN A 171 26.59 3.96 34.49
CA ASN A 171 27.13 4.38 35.78
C ASN A 171 28.57 4.93 35.68
N ALA A 172 29.34 4.48 34.69
CA ALA A 172 30.68 5.00 34.42
C ALA A 172 30.65 6.44 33.91
N VAL A 173 29.57 6.87 33.24
CA VAL A 173 29.39 8.24 32.76
C VAL A 173 28.66 9.13 33.77
N LEU A 174 27.60 8.61 34.38
CA LEU A 174 26.85 9.30 35.43
C LEU A 174 26.58 8.38 36.61
N SER A 175 27.14 8.73 37.77
CA SER A 175 26.96 7.94 38.97
C SER A 175 25.47 7.78 39.34
N PRO A 176 25.08 6.65 39.93
CA PRO A 176 23.72 6.43 40.44
C PRO A 176 23.23 7.58 41.33
N GLU A 177 24.11 8.14 42.18
CA GLU A 177 23.80 9.24 43.09
C GLU A 177 23.40 10.50 42.33
N LYS A 178 24.19 10.89 41.32
CA LYS A 178 23.92 12.07 40.51
C LYS A 178 22.63 11.96 39.72
N ARG A 179 22.33 10.77 39.18
CA ARG A 179 21.07 10.51 38.46
C ARG A 179 19.87 10.55 39.42
N ARG A 180 20.04 10.01 40.63
CA ARG A 180 19.01 10.08 41.67
C ARG A 180 18.73 11.54 42.10
N GLU A 181 19.77 12.34 42.32
CA GLU A 181 19.63 13.77 42.64
C GLU A 181 18.91 14.53 41.53
N SER A 182 19.32 14.32 40.27
CA SER A 182 18.70 14.92 39.10
C SER A 182 17.22 14.52 38.97
N PHE A 183 16.90 13.25 39.23
CA PHE A 183 15.52 12.76 39.23
C PHE A 183 14.69 13.43 40.34
N MET A 184 15.23 13.56 41.55
CA MET A 184 14.57 14.26 42.65
C MET A 184 14.27 15.72 42.31
N GLU A 185 15.27 16.42 41.78
CA GLU A 185 15.16 17.82 41.42
C GLU A 185 14.15 18.03 40.28
N LEU A 186 14.31 17.32 39.17
CA LEU A 186 13.47 17.51 37.98
C LEU A 186 12.01 17.13 38.24
N THR A 187 11.76 16.03 38.96
CA THR A 187 10.38 15.60 39.23
C THR A 187 9.68 16.43 40.30
N ALA A 188 10.40 17.30 41.02
CA ALA A 188 9.81 18.31 41.90
C ALA A 188 9.43 19.61 41.17
N ARG A 189 9.96 19.84 39.97
CA ARG A 189 9.63 21.02 39.15
C ARG A 189 8.19 20.93 38.64
N LYS A 190 7.49 22.07 38.63
CA LYS A 190 6.09 22.15 38.15
C LYS A 190 5.96 22.28 36.63
N ASN A 191 7.06 22.49 35.92
CA ASN A 191 7.07 22.95 34.52
C ASN A 191 7.97 22.12 33.60
N LEU A 192 8.10 20.81 33.85
CA LEU A 192 8.77 19.92 32.89
C LEU A 192 8.07 20.00 31.53
N LYS A 193 8.86 20.09 30.45
CA LYS A 193 8.35 20.19 29.09
C LYS A 193 8.70 18.97 28.26
N ALA A 194 7.69 18.38 27.65
CA ALA A 194 7.83 17.43 26.57
C ALA A 194 7.27 18.06 25.30
N HIS A 195 7.88 17.78 24.16
CA HIS A 195 7.48 18.34 22.88
C HIS A 195 6.91 17.25 21.99
N ILE A 196 5.78 17.54 21.37
CA ILE A 196 5.08 16.60 20.49
C ILE A 196 4.87 17.18 19.11
N ILE A 197 4.77 16.29 18.13
CA ILE A 197 4.23 16.58 16.81
C ILE A 197 2.92 15.82 16.67
N ARG A 198 1.84 16.57 16.42
CA ARG A 198 0.50 16.02 16.22
C ARG A 198 -0.20 16.67 15.04
N ALA A 199 -1.23 16.00 14.53
CA ALA A 199 -2.13 16.62 13.58
C ALA A 199 -3.11 17.55 14.32
N ASP A 200 -3.17 18.82 13.93
CA ASP A 200 -4.29 19.67 14.32
C ASP A 200 -5.54 19.21 13.58
N LEU A 201 -6.51 18.68 14.32
CA LEU A 201 -7.75 18.14 13.80
C LEU A 201 -8.61 19.20 13.10
N LYS A 202 -8.40 20.50 13.36
CA LYS A 202 -9.15 21.59 12.71
C LYS A 202 -8.53 21.98 11.36
N SER A 203 -7.23 22.25 11.32
CA SER A 203 -6.54 22.69 10.09
C SER A 203 -6.02 21.55 9.21
N GLY A 204 -5.89 20.35 9.77
CA GLY A 204 -5.28 19.18 9.15
C GLY A 204 -3.76 19.29 8.97
N LYS A 205 -3.13 20.34 9.53
CA LYS A 205 -1.69 20.55 9.48
C LYS A 205 -1.00 19.85 10.65
N LEU A 206 0.25 19.45 10.46
CA LEU A 206 1.10 19.07 11.58
C LEU A 206 1.44 20.32 12.38
N VAL A 207 1.39 20.19 13.71
CA VAL A 207 1.79 21.23 14.64
C VAL A 207 2.81 20.66 15.62
N ALA A 208 3.90 21.38 15.81
CA ALA A 208 4.83 21.17 16.91
C ALA A 208 4.31 21.95 18.12
N ALA A 209 4.15 21.29 19.26
CA ALA A 209 3.61 21.90 20.47
C ALA A 209 4.26 21.30 21.72
N ASP A 210 4.16 22.01 22.84
CA ASP A 210 4.39 21.41 24.16
C ASP A 210 3.21 20.48 24.48
N GLU A 211 3.50 19.34 25.11
CA GLU A 211 2.48 18.43 25.63
C GLU A 211 1.69 19.07 26.78
N ASP A 212 0.45 18.62 26.98
CA ASP A 212 -0.41 19.10 28.05
C ASP A 212 0.26 18.97 29.43
N GLU A 213 0.28 20.07 30.18
CA GLU A 213 0.94 20.13 31.49
C GLU A 213 0.39 19.09 32.47
N LYS A 214 -0.91 18.76 32.41
CA LYS A 214 -1.49 17.72 33.28
C LYS A 214 -1.03 16.34 32.85
N ALA A 215 -0.88 16.09 31.55
CA ALA A 215 -0.35 14.83 31.03
C ALA A 215 1.11 14.64 31.47
N VAL A 216 1.94 15.68 31.35
CA VAL A 216 3.34 15.65 31.82
C VAL A 216 3.40 15.42 33.33
N LYS A 217 2.61 16.17 34.11
CA LYS A 217 2.52 15.99 35.57
C LYS A 217 2.09 14.57 35.94
N GLY A 218 1.07 14.04 35.28
CA GLY A 218 0.58 12.68 35.51
C GLY A 218 1.65 11.62 35.26
N MET A 219 2.49 11.82 34.25
CA MET A 219 3.64 10.95 33.97
C MET A 219 4.74 11.10 35.02
N THR A 220 5.08 12.31 35.43
CA THR A 220 6.02 12.57 36.52
C THR A 220 5.58 11.89 37.81
N ASP A 221 4.30 12.01 38.18
CA ASP A 221 3.73 11.34 39.35
C ASP A 221 3.79 9.80 39.22
N HIS A 222 3.59 9.27 38.02
CA HIS A 222 3.74 7.83 37.75
C HIS A 222 5.17 7.36 38.03
N TYR A 223 6.19 8.03 37.51
CA TYR A 223 7.58 7.64 37.75
C TYR A 223 8.03 7.88 39.19
N ARG A 224 7.56 8.94 39.86
CA ARG A 224 7.79 9.11 41.31
C ARG A 224 7.20 7.95 42.10
N ARG A 225 5.98 7.50 41.80
CA ARG A 225 5.39 6.31 42.45
C ARG A 225 6.17 5.04 42.14
N LYS A 226 6.59 4.84 40.89
CA LYS A 226 7.40 3.69 40.47
C LYS A 226 8.74 3.65 41.23
N PHE A 227 9.34 4.81 41.47
CA PHE A 227 10.66 4.95 42.10
C PHE A 227 10.62 4.90 43.64
N PHE A 228 9.67 5.59 44.30
CA PHE A 228 9.56 5.66 45.77
C PHE A 228 8.58 4.64 46.40
N GLY A 229 7.69 4.04 45.60
CA GLY A 229 6.59 3.20 46.09
C GLY A 229 5.31 3.99 46.44
N SER A 230 4.19 3.27 46.55
CA SER A 230 2.83 3.84 46.64
C SER A 230 2.52 4.63 47.93
N ALA A 231 3.33 4.46 48.98
CA ALA A 231 3.06 4.99 50.33
C ALA A 231 3.66 6.39 50.61
N ALA A 232 4.46 6.95 49.69
CA ALA A 232 5.24 8.17 49.94
C ALA A 232 4.63 9.48 49.40
N LEU A 233 3.35 9.48 49.00
CA LEU A 233 2.70 10.66 48.39
C LEU A 233 1.75 11.41 49.35
N SER A 234 1.69 11.04 50.62
CA SER A 234 0.90 11.73 51.64
C SER A 234 1.80 12.36 52.70
N GLU A 235 2.58 13.37 52.35
CA GLU A 235 3.02 14.37 53.31
C GLU A 235 3.48 15.64 52.59
N THR A 236 2.78 16.72 52.91
CA THR A 236 3.01 18.10 52.50
C THR A 236 4.30 18.66 53.07
N GLU A 237 4.84 19.67 52.38
CA GLU A 237 5.51 20.85 52.96
C GLU A 237 5.91 20.73 54.43
N THR A 238 7.18 20.39 54.70
CA THR A 238 8.06 20.87 55.80
C THR A 238 9.15 19.84 56.08
N GLY A 239 10.37 20.32 56.34
CA GLY A 239 11.38 19.55 57.08
C GLY A 239 12.31 18.66 56.26
N ILE A 240 13.58 19.06 56.25
CA ILE A 240 14.72 18.20 55.95
C ILE A 240 14.77 17.09 57.01
N GLU A 241 14.39 15.86 56.67
CA GLU A 241 14.90 14.66 57.35
C GLU A 241 14.97 13.48 56.38
N SER A 242 16.10 12.77 56.43
CA SER A 242 16.45 11.65 55.55
C SER A 242 15.69 10.37 55.91
N PRO A 243 14.98 9.71 54.97
CA PRO A 243 14.48 8.34 55.18
C PRO A 243 15.13 7.32 54.24
N GLY A 244 15.71 6.28 54.85
CA GLY A 244 15.71 4.87 54.41
C GLY A 244 16.21 4.50 53.00
N ARG A 245 17.28 3.68 52.96
CA ARG A 245 17.72 2.96 51.74
C ARG A 245 16.54 2.23 51.05
N PRO A 246 16.35 2.40 49.73
CA PRO A 246 15.37 1.59 49.00
C PRO A 246 15.83 0.12 49.02
N GLN A 247 14.92 -0.78 49.40
CA GLN A 247 15.15 -2.22 49.33
C GLN A 247 15.37 -2.63 47.87
N ASN A 248 16.51 -3.28 47.61
CA ASN A 248 16.86 -3.94 46.35
C ASN A 248 15.76 -4.93 45.92
N ARG A 249 14.77 -4.48 45.16
CA ARG A 249 13.93 -5.35 44.34
C ARG A 249 14.60 -5.50 42.97
N LYS A 250 15.15 -6.69 42.74
CA LYS A 250 15.78 -7.13 41.49
C LYS A 250 14.96 -6.70 40.27
N ILE A 251 15.65 -6.12 39.30
CA ILE A 251 15.20 -5.75 37.94
C ILE A 251 14.91 -7.03 37.12
N ARG A 252 13.98 -7.87 37.59
CA ARG A 252 13.57 -9.12 36.91
C ARG A 252 12.11 -9.14 36.46
N HIS A 253 11.31 -8.14 36.84
CA HIS A 253 9.86 -8.17 36.61
C HIS A 253 9.39 -7.63 35.25
N LEU A 254 10.27 -7.09 34.40
CA LEU A 254 9.91 -6.77 33.01
C LEU A 254 9.95 -8.00 32.07
N PHE A 255 10.50 -9.14 32.53
CA PHE A 255 10.75 -10.31 31.67
C PHE A 255 10.24 -11.65 32.23
N GLN A 256 9.34 -11.67 33.22
CA GLN A 256 8.75 -12.94 33.70
C GLN A 256 7.26 -12.81 33.99
N ILE A 257 6.42 -13.40 33.12
CA ILE A 257 5.06 -13.84 33.46
C ILE A 257 4.80 -15.21 32.81
N LYS A 258 4.55 -16.22 33.66
CA LYS A 258 4.14 -17.58 33.27
C LYS A 258 2.69 -17.60 32.72
N PRO A 259 2.35 -18.51 31.80
CA PRO A 259 0.99 -18.67 31.31
C PRO A 259 0.12 -19.34 32.39
N GLN A 260 -0.90 -18.64 32.90
CA GLN A 260 -1.97 -19.30 33.65
C GLN A 260 -3.08 -19.74 32.70
N ILE A 261 -3.07 -21.04 32.40
CA ILE A 261 -4.25 -21.79 31.99
C ILE A 261 -5.01 -22.14 33.28
N LYS A 262 -6.29 -21.75 33.38
CA LYS A 262 -7.27 -22.46 34.20
C LYS A 262 -8.57 -22.58 33.43
N ASN A 263 -8.88 -23.82 33.07
CA ASN A 263 -10.25 -24.31 32.99
C ASN A 263 -10.91 -24.16 34.37
N ASP A 264 -12.18 -23.76 34.38
CA ASP A 264 -13.24 -24.57 35.00
C ASP A 264 -14.60 -23.97 34.64
N GLY A 265 -15.53 -24.85 34.29
CA GLY A 265 -16.90 -24.50 33.96
C GLY A 265 -17.77 -24.30 35.20
N SER A 266 -18.89 -23.62 35.01
CA SER A 266 -20.21 -24.04 35.49
C SER A 266 -21.29 -22.99 35.15
N ASN A 267 -22.36 -23.50 34.56
CA ASN A 267 -23.77 -23.09 34.62
C ASN A 267 -24.13 -21.70 35.18
N VAL A 268 -24.89 -20.92 34.40
CA VAL A 268 -26.18 -20.36 34.84
C VAL A 268 -27.19 -20.36 33.68
N GLN A 269 -28.38 -20.86 33.99
CA GLN A 269 -29.57 -21.03 33.15
C GLN A 269 -30.31 -19.72 32.79
N SER A 270 -31.18 -19.84 31.79
CA SER A 270 -32.46 -19.12 31.58
C SER A 270 -32.35 -17.65 31.13
N SER A 271 -33.12 -17.16 30.17
CA SER A 271 -34.51 -17.47 29.83
C SER A 271 -34.83 -17.03 28.40
N LEU A 272 -35.58 -17.88 27.71
CA LEU A 272 -36.36 -17.56 26.51
C LEU A 272 -37.52 -16.64 26.89
N LYS A 273 -37.76 -15.58 26.11
CA LYS A 273 -39.12 -15.11 25.80
C LYS A 273 -39.22 -14.73 24.33
N THR A 274 -39.87 -15.64 23.61
CA THR A 274 -40.60 -15.46 22.37
C THR A 274 -41.82 -14.55 22.59
N GLN A 275 -42.17 -13.75 21.58
CA GLN A 275 -43.54 -13.39 21.15
C GLN A 275 -43.41 -12.41 19.96
N SER A 276 -43.54 -12.91 18.72
CA SER A 276 -44.78 -13.03 17.93
C SER A 276 -45.31 -11.69 17.42
N GLN A 277 -45.18 -11.48 16.10
CA GLN A 277 -46.02 -10.57 15.29
C GLN A 277 -47.49 -11.02 15.34
N PRO A 278 -48.42 -10.12 15.00
CA PRO A 278 -49.09 -10.28 13.71
C PRO A 278 -49.29 -8.97 12.92
N ALA A 279 -49.55 -9.17 11.63
CA ALA A 279 -49.75 -8.18 10.57
C ALA A 279 -51.15 -7.53 10.56
N GLY A 280 -51.26 -6.36 9.92
CA GLY A 280 -52.55 -5.79 9.51
C GLY A 280 -52.49 -4.34 8.99
N LEU A 281 -52.43 -4.21 7.67
CA LEU A 281 -52.68 -3.06 6.76
C LEU A 281 -53.25 -1.74 7.31
N GLN A 282 -52.65 -0.60 6.88
CA GLN A 282 -53.28 0.46 6.03
C GLN A 282 -52.29 1.62 5.76
N SER A 283 -52.20 2.05 4.49
CA SER A 283 -51.72 3.40 4.10
C SER A 283 -52.93 4.35 4.11
N PRO A 284 -52.82 5.66 4.43
CA PRO A 284 -52.22 6.64 3.50
C PRO A 284 -51.53 7.85 4.18
N HIS A 285 -51.03 8.76 3.32
CA HIS A 285 -50.58 10.14 3.56
C HIS A 285 -49.09 10.39 3.80
N HIS A 286 -48.43 10.69 2.67
CA HIS A 286 -47.23 11.51 2.62
C HIS A 286 -47.47 12.88 3.30
N PRO A 287 -46.63 13.32 4.24
CA PRO A 287 -46.56 14.72 4.60
C PRO A 287 -45.90 15.52 3.45
N PRO A 288 -46.26 16.80 3.28
CA PRO A 288 -45.87 17.63 2.15
C PRO A 288 -44.35 17.77 2.09
N GLN A 289 -43.79 17.62 0.88
CA GLN A 289 -42.38 17.87 0.64
C GLN A 289 -42.02 19.31 1.07
N PRO A 290 -40.89 19.53 1.76
CA PRO A 290 -40.37 20.87 1.97
C PRO A 290 -40.05 21.51 0.61
N PRO A 291 -40.14 22.85 0.48
CA PRO A 291 -39.91 23.53 -0.80
C PRO A 291 -38.56 23.13 -1.39
N MET A 292 -38.57 22.59 -2.62
CA MET A 292 -37.37 22.25 -3.39
C MET A 292 -36.41 23.44 -3.38
N ARG A 293 -35.24 23.25 -2.73
CA ARG A 293 -34.09 24.13 -2.91
C ARG A 293 -33.66 24.11 -4.38
N PRO A 294 -33.15 25.22 -4.94
CA PRO A 294 -32.73 25.29 -6.33
C PRO A 294 -31.62 24.28 -6.61
N ASP A 295 -31.88 23.39 -7.58
CA ASP A 295 -30.99 22.31 -8.01
C ASP A 295 -29.81 22.91 -8.80
N PRO A 296 -28.55 22.75 -8.36
CA PRO A 296 -27.40 23.27 -9.08
C PRO A 296 -27.24 22.56 -10.43
N ALA A 297 -27.10 23.33 -11.50
CA ALA A 297 -26.99 22.79 -12.86
C ALA A 297 -25.79 21.83 -12.98
N LYS A 298 -26.00 20.64 -13.58
CA LYS A 298 -24.93 19.65 -13.81
C LYS A 298 -24.30 19.91 -15.17
N ILE A 299 -23.00 20.21 -15.19
CA ILE A 299 -22.18 20.39 -16.40
C ILE A 299 -21.51 19.05 -16.73
N LEU A 300 -21.59 18.61 -17.98
CA LEU A 300 -20.91 17.42 -18.49
C LEU A 300 -20.19 17.78 -19.79
N PHE A 301 -18.86 17.65 -19.81
CA PHE A 301 -18.06 17.82 -21.01
C PHE A 301 -18.19 16.56 -21.88
N GLY A 302 -18.61 16.76 -23.14
CA GLY A 302 -18.74 15.72 -24.15
C GLY A 302 -17.49 15.59 -25.03
N PRO A 303 -17.58 14.87 -26.16
CA PRO A 303 -16.49 14.67 -27.10
C PRO A 303 -15.85 16.00 -27.57
N GLY A 304 -14.53 16.01 -27.71
CA GLY A 304 -13.72 17.16 -28.16
C GLY A 304 -12.96 17.85 -27.02
N TRP A 305 -13.44 17.80 -25.79
CA TRP A 305 -12.73 18.44 -24.67
C TRP A 305 -11.60 17.55 -24.15
N HIS A 306 -10.39 18.11 -24.03
CA HIS A 306 -9.26 17.47 -23.39
C HIS A 306 -8.66 18.43 -22.36
N ARG A 307 -8.32 17.94 -21.17
CA ARG A 307 -7.58 18.76 -20.19
C ARG A 307 -6.12 18.85 -20.61
N LEU A 308 -5.47 20.00 -20.41
CA LEU A 308 -4.03 20.12 -20.66
C LEU A 308 -3.24 19.33 -19.60
N GLU A 309 -2.19 18.65 -20.05
CA GLU A 309 -1.23 17.92 -19.22
C GLU A 309 -0.07 18.86 -18.89
N GLY A 310 0.06 19.27 -17.62
CA GLY A 310 1.06 20.25 -17.16
C GLY A 310 0.64 20.98 -15.87
N ASN A 311 1.50 21.87 -15.36
CA ASN A 311 1.38 22.52 -14.04
C ASN A 311 0.20 23.51 -13.88
N ASP A 312 -0.61 23.74 -14.93
CA ASP A 312 -1.68 24.74 -14.91
C ASP A 312 -3.04 24.11 -15.30
N ALA A 313 -3.67 23.45 -14.33
CA ALA A 313 -4.85 22.60 -14.50
C ALA A 313 -6.18 23.34 -14.81
N SER A 314 -6.10 24.65 -15.10
CA SER A 314 -7.23 25.55 -15.38
C SER A 314 -7.59 25.67 -16.86
N TRP A 315 -6.76 25.12 -17.76
CA TRP A 315 -6.92 25.21 -19.20
C TRP A 315 -7.46 23.93 -19.83
N TRP A 316 -8.47 24.10 -20.67
CA TRP A 316 -9.04 23.07 -21.53
C TRP A 316 -8.53 23.27 -22.95
N ARG A 317 -8.05 22.21 -23.59
CA ARG A 317 -7.75 22.19 -25.02
C ARG A 317 -8.87 21.47 -25.75
N TRP A 318 -9.07 21.84 -27.01
CA TRP A 318 -10.02 21.15 -27.85
C TRP A 318 -9.42 20.91 -29.24
N THR A 319 -9.50 19.65 -29.69
CA THR A 319 -8.73 19.04 -30.78
C THR A 319 -9.54 18.74 -32.06
N SER A 320 -10.82 19.14 -32.14
CA SER A 320 -11.70 18.87 -33.30
C SER A 320 -12.42 20.14 -33.82
N GLN A 321 -13.36 20.02 -34.76
CA GLN A 321 -14.15 21.14 -35.32
C GLN A 321 -15.35 21.59 -34.43
N SER A 322 -15.84 20.72 -33.53
CA SER A 322 -16.81 21.08 -32.46
C SER A 322 -16.52 20.45 -31.08
N GLY A 323 -16.75 21.18 -29.98
CA GLY A 323 -16.65 20.72 -28.59
C GLY A 323 -17.99 20.87 -27.87
N ILE A 324 -18.50 19.80 -27.27
CA ILE A 324 -19.87 19.75 -26.72
C ILE A 324 -19.89 19.82 -25.19
N VAL A 325 -20.75 20.65 -24.62
CA VAL A 325 -21.02 20.72 -23.17
C VAL A 325 -22.51 20.53 -22.91
N HIS A 326 -22.88 19.52 -22.13
CA HIS A 326 -24.26 19.30 -21.71
C HIS A 326 -24.51 19.99 -20.36
N LEU A 327 -25.49 20.88 -20.31
CA LEU A 327 -25.94 21.57 -19.11
C LEU A 327 -27.37 21.14 -18.76
N LYS A 328 -27.53 20.34 -17.71
CA LYS A 328 -28.86 19.88 -17.25
C LYS A 328 -29.40 20.82 -16.18
N THR A 329 -30.60 21.37 -16.40
CA THR A 329 -31.25 22.31 -15.47
C THR A 329 -32.62 21.81 -15.00
N GLY A 330 -32.93 22.03 -13.71
CA GLY A 330 -34.23 21.67 -13.12
C GLY A 330 -35.38 22.62 -13.50
N ARG A 331 -35.07 23.86 -13.90
CA ARG A 331 -36.00 24.89 -14.40
C ARG A 331 -35.32 25.70 -15.50
N GLY A 332 -36.10 26.25 -16.45
CA GLY A 332 -35.58 27.18 -17.44
C GLY A 332 -35.27 28.56 -16.84
N GLY A 333 -34.37 29.33 -17.45
CA GLY A 333 -33.96 30.64 -16.93
C GLY A 333 -32.72 31.22 -17.61
N TRP A 334 -32.32 32.44 -17.22
CA TRP A 334 -31.16 33.13 -17.77
C TRP A 334 -29.85 32.62 -17.16
N CYS A 335 -28.92 32.17 -17.98
CA CYS A 335 -27.57 31.78 -17.61
C CYS A 335 -26.56 32.78 -18.20
N SER A 336 -25.49 33.10 -17.48
CA SER A 336 -24.34 33.83 -17.99
C SER A 336 -23.17 32.88 -18.17
N ILE A 337 -22.57 32.86 -19.35
CA ILE A 337 -21.39 32.05 -19.68
C ILE A 337 -20.18 32.97 -19.71
N ARG A 338 -19.05 32.56 -19.13
CA ARG A 338 -17.78 33.29 -19.18
C ARG A 338 -16.66 32.32 -19.48
N PHE A 339 -15.64 32.74 -20.23
CA PHE A 339 -14.43 31.98 -20.49
C PHE A 339 -13.36 32.86 -21.15
N SER A 340 -12.08 32.56 -20.92
CA SER A 340 -10.99 33.12 -21.72
C SER A 340 -10.67 32.22 -22.91
N THR A 341 -10.25 32.82 -24.02
CA THR A 341 -9.85 32.12 -25.25
C THR A 341 -8.44 32.49 -25.64
N LEU A 342 -7.71 31.53 -26.19
CA LEU A 342 -6.42 31.74 -26.84
C LEU A 342 -6.39 30.89 -28.11
N SER A 343 -6.18 31.50 -29.28
CA SER A 343 -5.97 30.75 -30.50
C SER A 343 -4.49 30.45 -30.72
N VAL A 344 -4.19 29.19 -31.03
CA VAL A 344 -2.81 28.67 -30.97
C VAL A 344 -1.96 29.13 -32.15
N HIS A 345 -2.55 29.38 -33.33
CA HIS A 345 -1.80 29.54 -34.58
C HIS A 345 -2.08 30.83 -35.34
N ARG A 346 -3.33 31.31 -35.35
CA ARG A 346 -3.78 32.49 -36.08
C ARG A 346 -5.07 33.01 -35.46
N ASP A 347 -5.47 34.22 -35.81
CA ASP A 347 -6.77 34.74 -35.41
C ASP A 347 -7.88 33.83 -35.96
N ASN A 348 -8.84 33.52 -35.11
CA ASN A 348 -9.93 32.59 -35.39
C ASN A 348 -11.17 33.03 -34.58
N THR A 349 -12.30 32.35 -34.77
CA THR A 349 -13.56 32.65 -34.09
C THR A 349 -14.18 31.39 -33.49
N ILE A 350 -14.73 31.52 -32.29
CA ILE A 350 -15.55 30.48 -31.65
C ILE A 350 -17.01 30.81 -31.89
N ILE A 351 -17.70 29.95 -32.62
CA ILE A 351 -19.15 30.01 -32.83
C ILE A 351 -19.81 29.20 -31.71
N LEU A 352 -20.47 29.87 -30.77
CA LEU A 352 -21.19 29.22 -29.68
C LEU A 352 -22.63 28.92 -30.10
N ARG A 353 -23.05 27.66 -30.06
CA ARG A 353 -24.43 27.24 -30.31
C ARG A 353 -25.08 26.65 -29.07
N LEU A 354 -26.38 26.89 -28.89
CA LEU A 354 -27.22 26.23 -27.90
C LEU A 354 -28.32 25.46 -28.63
N ASN A 355 -28.33 24.15 -28.44
CA ASN A 355 -29.25 23.22 -29.09
C ASN A 355 -29.28 23.44 -30.63
N GLY A 356 -28.11 23.60 -31.24
CA GLY A 356 -27.92 23.80 -32.67
C GLY A 356 -28.13 25.23 -33.20
N ARG A 357 -28.55 26.19 -32.35
CA ARG A 357 -28.72 27.60 -32.75
C ARG A 357 -27.52 28.44 -32.33
N ILE A 358 -26.96 29.23 -33.24
CA ILE A 358 -25.88 30.18 -32.92
C ILE A 358 -26.41 31.20 -31.91
N ILE A 359 -25.68 31.36 -30.81
CA ILE A 359 -25.93 32.34 -29.75
C ILE A 359 -25.00 33.53 -29.92
N GLU A 360 -23.71 33.26 -30.08
CA GLU A 360 -22.65 34.27 -30.04
C GLU A 360 -21.48 33.81 -30.90
N THR A 361 -20.72 34.75 -31.45
CA THR A 361 -19.45 34.47 -32.12
C THR A 361 -18.35 35.27 -31.43
N VAL A 362 -17.41 34.56 -30.81
CA VAL A 362 -16.34 35.17 -30.00
C VAL A 362 -15.04 35.20 -30.82
N PRO A 363 -14.44 36.38 -31.05
CA PRO A 363 -13.12 36.46 -31.67
C PRO A 363 -12.05 35.94 -30.71
N ALA A 364 -11.06 35.22 -31.23
CA ALA A 364 -9.95 34.70 -30.45
C ALA A 364 -8.65 34.93 -31.22
N GLY A 365 -7.80 35.78 -30.64
CA GLY A 365 -6.48 36.10 -31.17
C GLY A 365 -5.38 35.21 -30.59
N ARG A 366 -4.13 35.57 -30.91
CA ARG A 366 -2.93 34.93 -30.35
C ARG A 366 -2.62 35.32 -28.90
N ASP A 367 -3.33 36.31 -28.37
CA ASP A 367 -3.29 36.70 -26.96
C ASP A 367 -4.56 36.24 -26.24
N GLU A 368 -4.46 35.97 -24.93
CA GLU A 368 -5.61 35.57 -24.13
C GLU A 368 -6.67 36.68 -24.14
N THR A 369 -7.87 36.33 -24.60
CA THR A 369 -9.00 37.25 -24.74
C THR A 369 -10.18 36.73 -23.93
N ASP A 370 -10.69 37.54 -23.00
CA ASP A 370 -11.86 37.20 -22.18
C ASP A 370 -13.15 37.35 -22.99
N ALA A 371 -13.90 36.26 -23.13
CA ALA A 371 -15.26 36.27 -23.60
C ALA A 371 -16.14 36.72 -22.43
N GLY A 372 -16.43 38.02 -22.37
CA GLY A 372 -17.32 38.62 -21.39
C GLY A 372 -18.67 37.90 -21.26
N PRO A 373 -19.51 38.23 -20.25
CA PRO A 373 -20.67 37.42 -19.89
C PRO A 373 -21.70 37.26 -21.02
N ILE A 374 -21.72 36.09 -21.65
CA ILE A 374 -22.69 35.74 -22.70
C ILE A 374 -23.98 35.26 -22.02
N LYS A 375 -25.05 36.05 -22.14
CA LYS A 375 -26.34 35.74 -21.51
C LYS A 375 -27.22 34.90 -22.42
N VAL A 376 -27.65 33.73 -21.93
CA VAL A 376 -28.44 32.77 -22.69
C VAL A 376 -29.63 32.27 -21.89
N ARG A 377 -30.72 31.92 -22.55
CA ARG A 377 -31.91 31.39 -21.89
C ARG A 377 -31.96 29.87 -22.00
N LEU A 378 -31.87 29.18 -20.86
CA LEU A 378 -31.94 27.73 -20.76
C LEU A 378 -33.38 27.25 -20.66
N LYS A 379 -33.65 26.07 -21.22
CA LYS A 379 -34.90 25.32 -21.00
C LYS A 379 -34.72 24.33 -19.85
N ARG A 380 -35.83 23.96 -19.19
CA ARG A 380 -35.86 22.83 -18.25
C ARG A 380 -35.40 21.55 -18.98
N GLY A 381 -34.51 20.78 -18.36
CA GLY A 381 -33.91 19.58 -18.96
C GLY A 381 -32.50 19.83 -19.46
N THR A 382 -32.06 19.03 -20.43
CA THR A 382 -30.70 19.11 -21.00
C THR A 382 -30.61 20.22 -22.04
N ASN A 383 -29.62 21.09 -21.87
CA ASN A 383 -29.25 22.14 -22.81
C ASN A 383 -27.87 21.81 -23.36
N ILE A 384 -27.72 21.71 -24.68
CA ILE A 384 -26.47 21.30 -25.33
C ILE A 384 -25.78 22.54 -25.86
N PHE A 385 -24.63 22.87 -25.31
CA PHE A 385 -23.73 23.88 -25.85
C PHE A 385 -22.74 23.23 -26.80
N GLU A 386 -22.60 23.79 -27.98
CA GLU A 386 -21.57 23.41 -28.95
C GLU A 386 -20.69 24.64 -29.16
N PHE A 387 -19.40 24.49 -28.89
CA PHE A 387 -18.37 25.43 -29.28
C PHE A 387 -17.86 24.94 -30.63
N ALA A 388 -17.92 25.75 -31.68
CA ALA A 388 -17.49 25.36 -33.03
C ALA A 388 -16.41 26.33 -33.54
N SER A 389 -15.38 25.81 -34.20
CA SER A 389 -14.32 26.64 -34.78
C SER A 389 -14.79 27.21 -36.12
N GLY A 390 -14.59 28.52 -36.33
CA GLY A 390 -14.79 29.16 -37.64
C GLY A 390 -13.69 28.81 -38.65
N GLY A 391 -12.51 28.40 -38.18
CA GLY A 391 -11.36 28.00 -38.99
C GLY A 391 -11.01 26.50 -38.87
N GLN A 392 -10.19 26.02 -39.80
CA GLN A 392 -9.68 24.64 -39.77
C GLN A 392 -8.60 24.46 -38.68
N PRO A 393 -8.62 23.31 -37.94
CA PRO A 393 -7.56 22.93 -37.00
C PRO A 393 -6.17 22.97 -37.63
N ALA A 394 -5.17 23.37 -36.86
CA ALA A 394 -3.77 23.33 -37.26
C ALA A 394 -2.97 22.39 -36.34
N VAL A 395 -1.87 21.84 -36.86
CA VAL A 395 -0.98 20.91 -36.14
C VAL A 395 0.36 21.61 -35.95
N SER A 396 0.93 21.53 -34.75
CA SER A 396 2.25 22.10 -34.44
C SER A 396 3.36 21.07 -34.63
N GLN A 397 4.61 21.52 -34.83
CA GLN A 397 5.76 20.59 -34.89
C GLN A 397 6.07 19.89 -33.56
N LYS A 398 5.62 20.44 -32.42
CA LYS A 398 5.89 19.89 -31.07
C LYS A 398 4.75 19.03 -30.53
N ASP A 399 3.55 19.16 -31.08
CA ASP A 399 2.36 18.41 -30.70
C ASP A 399 1.59 18.03 -31.98
N PRO A 400 1.55 16.73 -32.34
CA PRO A 400 0.95 16.26 -33.60
C PRO A 400 -0.57 16.26 -33.58
N ARG A 401 -1.22 16.65 -32.47
CA ARG A 401 -2.67 16.72 -32.37
C ARG A 401 -3.20 17.99 -33.05
N PRO A 402 -4.29 17.91 -33.84
CA PRO A 402 -4.94 19.10 -34.40
C PRO A 402 -5.51 19.98 -33.27
N LEU A 403 -5.27 21.30 -33.30
CA LEU A 403 -5.70 22.25 -32.27
C LEU A 403 -6.20 23.56 -32.91
N ASN A 404 -7.27 24.12 -32.33
CA ASN A 404 -7.79 25.46 -32.70
C ASN A 404 -7.69 26.47 -31.55
N PHE A 405 -8.03 26.05 -30.32
CA PHE A 405 -8.15 26.93 -29.17
C PHE A 405 -7.69 26.28 -27.86
N MET A 406 -7.27 27.13 -26.92
CA MET A 406 -7.23 26.86 -25.49
C MET A 406 -8.30 27.72 -24.80
N ILE A 407 -9.06 27.13 -23.87
CA ILE A 407 -10.13 27.80 -23.13
C ILE A 407 -9.83 27.72 -21.62
N LYS A 408 -9.90 28.87 -20.94
CA LYS A 408 -9.74 28.98 -19.47
C LYS A 408 -11.03 29.44 -18.82
N ASN A 409 -11.21 29.15 -17.53
CA ASN A 409 -12.28 29.74 -16.69
C ASN A 409 -13.69 29.59 -17.26
N LEU A 410 -14.01 28.45 -17.91
CA LEU A 410 -15.33 28.23 -18.49
C LEU A 410 -16.37 27.95 -17.40
N ASP A 411 -17.25 28.93 -17.17
CA ASP A 411 -18.28 28.88 -16.13
C ASP A 411 -19.68 29.18 -16.67
N PHE A 412 -20.70 28.54 -16.06
CA PHE A 412 -22.13 28.74 -16.34
C PHE A 412 -22.85 29.24 -15.08
N ILE A 413 -23.26 30.51 -15.07
CA ILE A 413 -23.85 31.20 -13.91
C ILE A 413 -25.38 31.29 -14.07
N PRO A 414 -26.19 30.56 -13.28
CA PRO A 414 -27.67 30.56 -13.38
C PRO A 414 -28.32 31.87 -12.86
N PRO A 415 -29.64 32.08 -13.10
CA PRO A 415 -30.28 33.37 -12.81
C PRO A 415 -30.43 33.60 -11.31
N GLY A 416 -30.07 34.80 -10.84
CA GLY A 416 -30.12 35.19 -9.41
C GLY A 416 -28.84 34.93 -8.62
N GLY A 417 -27.72 34.65 -9.29
CA GLY A 417 -26.44 34.31 -8.68
C GLY A 417 -25.73 35.47 -7.97
N ALA A 418 -26.13 35.75 -6.73
CA ALA A 418 -25.13 35.92 -5.67
C ALA A 418 -24.78 34.51 -5.15
N ASN A 419 -23.59 34.00 -5.46
CA ASN A 419 -22.91 32.84 -4.83
C ASN A 419 -23.80 31.81 -4.08
N VAL A 420 -24.69 31.09 -4.77
CA VAL A 420 -25.33 29.91 -4.17
C VAL A 420 -24.44 28.70 -4.39
N ARG A 421 -23.57 28.41 -3.42
CA ARG A 421 -22.83 27.14 -3.37
C ARG A 421 -23.85 25.98 -3.27
N PRO A 422 -23.63 24.85 -3.95
CA PRO A 422 -24.47 23.66 -3.78
C PRO A 422 -24.54 23.28 -2.30
N ASP A 423 -25.72 22.88 -1.81
CA ASP A 423 -25.86 22.41 -0.43
C ASP A 423 -25.15 21.07 -0.23
N LEU A 424 -23.92 21.15 0.23
CA LEU A 424 -23.08 20.00 0.51
C LEU A 424 -23.18 19.54 1.98
N SER A 425 -24.00 20.18 2.81
CA SER A 425 -24.01 20.00 4.26
C SER A 425 -24.14 18.52 4.68
N GLY A 426 -25.07 17.78 4.07
CA GLY A 426 -25.26 16.35 4.33
C GLY A 426 -24.07 15.49 3.89
N ARG A 427 -23.53 15.75 2.70
CA ARG A 427 -22.38 15.00 2.14
C ARG A 427 -21.09 15.29 2.89
N LEU A 428 -20.85 16.54 3.24
CA LEU A 428 -19.74 16.97 4.09
C LEU A 428 -19.82 16.34 5.47
N LYS A 429 -21.02 16.24 6.05
CA LYS A 429 -21.22 15.58 7.35
C LYS A 429 -20.85 14.10 7.27
N ILE A 430 -21.27 13.38 6.22
CA ILE A 430 -20.92 11.97 6.01
C ILE A 430 -19.41 11.82 5.80
N LEU A 431 -18.82 12.62 4.92
CA LEU A 431 -17.39 12.58 4.58
C LEU A 431 -16.50 12.89 5.79
N LYS A 432 -16.87 13.89 6.60
CA LYS A 432 -16.12 14.26 7.82
C LYS A 432 -16.28 13.22 8.93
N LYS A 433 -17.48 12.66 9.10
CA LYS A 433 -17.75 11.63 10.13
C LYS A 433 -17.14 10.27 9.82
N SER A 434 -16.90 9.96 8.54
CA SER A 434 -16.36 8.66 8.15
C SER A 434 -14.91 8.44 8.58
N GLY A 435 -14.14 9.52 8.81
CA GLY A 435 -12.71 9.41 9.11
C GLY A 435 -11.84 9.00 7.91
N LEU A 436 -12.42 8.81 6.72
CA LEU A 436 -11.72 8.34 5.52
C LEU A 436 -11.26 9.47 4.58
N PHE A 437 -11.56 10.73 4.92
CA PHE A 437 -11.05 11.90 4.21
C PHE A 437 -9.95 12.58 5.04
N LEU A 438 -8.70 12.38 4.64
CA LEU A 438 -7.52 12.93 5.28
C LEU A 438 -7.17 14.27 4.63
N THR A 439 -7.61 15.36 5.27
CA THR A 439 -7.46 16.73 4.73
C THR A 439 -6.00 17.07 4.37
N GLY A 440 -5.03 16.67 5.19
CA GLY A 440 -3.60 16.91 4.92
C GLY A 440 -3.10 16.18 3.67
N TYR A 441 -3.44 14.89 3.55
CA TYR A 441 -3.10 14.06 2.38
C TYR A 441 -3.76 14.56 1.09
N TYR A 442 -4.99 15.04 1.19
CA TYR A 442 -5.69 15.61 0.06
C TYR A 442 -5.05 16.93 -0.41
N LYS A 443 -4.68 17.81 0.53
CA LYS A 443 -3.98 19.07 0.22
C LYS A 443 -2.61 18.84 -0.43
N SER A 444 -1.88 17.77 -0.09
CA SER A 444 -0.59 17.51 -0.73
C SER A 444 -0.71 17.15 -2.23
N GLN A 445 -1.89 16.77 -2.70
CA GLN A 445 -2.16 16.49 -4.10
C GLN A 445 -2.75 17.69 -4.87
N VAL A 446 -3.16 18.73 -4.15
CA VAL A 446 -3.84 19.93 -4.66
C VAL A 446 -3.30 21.18 -3.92
N PRO A 447 -2.00 21.48 -4.03
CA PRO A 447 -1.36 22.58 -3.29
C PRO A 447 -1.99 23.94 -3.54
N GLU A 448 -2.57 24.17 -4.72
CA GLU A 448 -3.29 25.38 -5.13
C GLU A 448 -4.50 25.70 -4.23
N LEU A 449 -5.00 24.72 -3.46
CA LEU A 449 -6.06 24.96 -2.49
C LEU A 449 -5.62 25.81 -1.30
N ALA A 450 -4.31 25.92 -1.03
CA ALA A 450 -3.77 26.68 0.09
C ALA A 450 -4.22 28.16 0.06
N ASP A 451 -4.29 28.75 -1.14
CA ASP A 451 -4.57 30.17 -1.34
C ASP A 451 -6.01 30.44 -1.81
N SER A 452 -6.74 29.39 -2.21
CA SER A 452 -8.09 29.50 -2.81
C SER A 452 -9.23 29.79 -1.80
N GLY A 453 -9.01 29.57 -0.51
CA GLY A 453 -10.07 29.62 0.51
C GLY A 453 -11.16 28.54 0.40
N VAL A 454 -11.04 27.59 -0.53
CA VAL A 454 -12.00 26.49 -0.71
C VAL A 454 -11.68 25.36 0.28
N PRO A 455 -12.66 24.91 1.10
CA PRO A 455 -12.44 23.79 2.00
C PRO A 455 -12.10 22.50 1.22
N PRO A 456 -11.02 21.76 1.57
CA PRO A 456 -10.58 20.58 0.82
C PRO A 456 -11.64 19.48 0.67
N ALA A 457 -12.45 19.26 1.71
CA ALA A 457 -13.56 18.30 1.66
C ALA A 457 -14.68 18.74 0.68
N GLU A 458 -14.90 20.05 0.53
CA GLU A 458 -15.83 20.61 -0.45
C GLU A 458 -15.25 20.49 -1.86
N HIS A 459 -13.95 20.81 -2.03
CA HIS A 459 -13.25 20.60 -3.28
C HIS A 459 -13.29 19.14 -3.73
N TYR A 460 -13.02 18.18 -2.83
CA TYR A 460 -13.07 16.76 -3.15
C TYR A 460 -14.44 16.28 -3.62
N LEU A 461 -15.51 16.76 -2.97
CA LEU A 461 -16.88 16.38 -3.32
C LEU A 461 -17.32 16.91 -4.69
N LEU A 462 -16.83 18.09 -5.07
CA LEU A 462 -17.22 18.77 -6.30
C LEU A 462 -16.31 18.42 -7.48
N TYR A 463 -15.00 18.34 -7.25
CA TYR A 463 -13.97 18.27 -8.29
C TYR A 463 -13.02 17.11 -8.04
N GLY A 464 -12.36 17.10 -6.89
CA GLY A 464 -11.22 16.22 -6.62
C GLY A 464 -11.37 14.76 -6.97
N ALA A 465 -12.51 14.17 -6.61
CA ALA A 465 -12.74 12.75 -6.88
C ALA A 465 -12.80 12.43 -8.39
N TRP A 466 -13.27 13.38 -9.21
CA TRP A 466 -13.34 13.28 -10.66
C TRP A 466 -12.02 13.66 -11.34
N GLU A 467 -11.13 14.30 -10.59
CA GLU A 467 -9.76 14.61 -10.99
C GLU A 467 -8.76 13.55 -10.51
N ASN A 468 -9.26 12.37 -10.12
CA ASN A 468 -8.45 11.26 -9.64
C ASN A 468 -7.60 11.61 -8.41
N LYS A 469 -8.03 12.59 -7.61
CA LYS A 469 -7.39 12.94 -6.34
C LYS A 469 -7.87 12.01 -5.25
N ASP A 470 -6.96 11.59 -4.40
CA ASP A 470 -7.21 10.52 -3.44
C ASP A 470 -7.50 11.08 -2.05
N PRO A 471 -8.58 10.65 -1.39
CA PRO A 471 -8.97 11.18 -0.08
C PRO A 471 -8.11 10.64 1.07
N ASN A 472 -7.40 9.53 0.87
CA ASN A 472 -6.43 8.94 1.80
C ASN A 472 -5.47 7.99 1.04
N PRO A 473 -4.33 7.56 1.63
CA PRO A 473 -3.32 6.73 0.95
C PRO A 473 -3.78 5.36 0.46
N LEU A 474 -4.89 4.82 0.98
CA LEU A 474 -5.39 3.49 0.67
C LEU A 474 -6.83 3.54 0.11
N PHE A 475 -7.17 4.67 -0.51
CA PHE A 475 -8.35 4.83 -1.35
C PHE A 475 -7.97 5.59 -2.61
N SER A 476 -7.96 4.92 -3.77
CA SER A 476 -7.71 5.58 -5.05
C SER A 476 -9.03 5.86 -5.77
N SER A 477 -9.33 7.15 -6.00
CA SER A 477 -10.53 7.58 -6.73
C SER A 477 -10.50 7.06 -8.17
N ALA A 478 -9.32 7.06 -8.81
CA ALA A 478 -9.13 6.56 -10.17
C ALA A 478 -9.41 5.05 -10.26
N PHE A 479 -8.71 4.27 -9.44
CA PHE A 479 -8.88 2.81 -9.37
C PHE A 479 -10.33 2.45 -9.06
N TYR A 480 -10.93 3.10 -8.06
CA TYR A 480 -12.28 2.79 -7.65
C TYR A 480 -13.29 3.04 -8.76
N LEU A 481 -13.15 4.12 -9.55
CA LEU A 481 -14.05 4.39 -10.68
C LEU A 481 -13.82 3.45 -11.86
N ALA A 482 -12.57 3.03 -12.11
CA ALA A 482 -12.23 2.08 -13.16
C ALA A 482 -12.82 0.68 -12.90
N GLU A 483 -12.66 0.16 -11.68
CA GLU A 483 -13.17 -1.16 -11.27
C GLU A 483 -14.70 -1.16 -11.07
N ASN A 484 -15.30 0.01 -10.83
CA ASN A 484 -16.71 0.15 -10.48
C ASN A 484 -17.44 1.05 -11.47
N ARG A 485 -17.54 0.58 -12.72
CA ARG A 485 -18.14 1.33 -13.84
C ARG A 485 -19.58 1.79 -13.57
N ASP A 486 -20.35 1.06 -12.77
CA ASP A 486 -21.69 1.46 -12.32
C ASP A 486 -21.69 2.74 -11.46
N VAL A 487 -20.67 2.91 -10.62
CA VAL A 487 -20.47 4.11 -9.78
C VAL A 487 -20.13 5.31 -10.66
N TYR A 488 -19.23 5.11 -11.62
CA TYR A 488 -18.89 6.12 -12.62
C TYR A 488 -20.12 6.57 -13.43
N LEU A 489 -20.85 5.62 -14.01
CA LEU A 489 -22.05 5.92 -14.82
C LEU A 489 -23.16 6.60 -14.02
N SER A 490 -23.31 6.28 -12.74
CA SER A 490 -24.29 6.93 -11.86
C SER A 490 -23.88 8.32 -11.40
N GLY A 491 -22.61 8.73 -11.62
CA GLY A 491 -22.08 10.02 -11.19
C GLY A 491 -22.05 10.20 -9.68
N LYS A 492 -21.98 9.10 -8.91
CA LYS A 492 -21.82 9.14 -7.45
C LYS A 492 -20.35 9.35 -7.11
N ASN A 493 -20.07 10.18 -6.10
CA ASN A 493 -18.71 10.37 -5.60
C ASN A 493 -18.15 9.02 -5.08
N PRO A 494 -16.96 8.60 -5.52
CA PRO A 494 -16.41 7.26 -5.26
C PRO A 494 -16.24 6.96 -3.76
N LEU A 495 -15.70 7.90 -2.97
CA LEU A 495 -15.56 7.67 -1.53
C LEU A 495 -16.90 7.66 -0.80
N LEU A 496 -17.85 8.54 -1.16
CA LEU A 496 -19.20 8.49 -0.57
C LEU A 496 -19.91 7.17 -0.89
N HIS A 497 -19.74 6.65 -2.11
CA HIS A 497 -20.25 5.34 -2.49
C HIS A 497 -19.59 4.23 -1.66
N TYR A 498 -18.26 4.25 -1.56
CA TYR A 498 -17.53 3.26 -0.76
C TYR A 498 -18.01 3.25 0.68
N ILE A 499 -18.06 4.42 1.34
CA ILE A 499 -18.54 4.59 2.73
C ILE A 499 -19.95 3.99 2.91
N GLY A 500 -20.86 4.30 2.00
CA GLY A 500 -22.26 3.93 2.15
C GLY A 500 -22.58 2.48 1.80
N GLN A 501 -21.87 1.89 0.83
CA GLN A 501 -22.26 0.61 0.23
C GLN A 501 -21.06 -0.23 -0.23
N GLY A 502 -20.03 0.40 -0.78
CA GLY A 502 -18.98 -0.31 -1.50
C GLY A 502 -18.18 -1.30 -0.65
N TRP A 503 -17.83 -0.93 0.58
CA TRP A 503 -17.09 -1.82 1.48
C TRP A 503 -17.89 -3.05 1.88
N SER A 504 -19.20 -2.89 2.15
CA SER A 504 -20.09 -4.00 2.50
C SER A 504 -20.36 -4.95 1.33
N GLN A 505 -20.21 -4.47 0.10
CA GLN A 505 -20.25 -5.29 -1.12
C GLN A 505 -18.89 -5.97 -1.39
N GLY A 506 -17.88 -5.73 -0.55
CA GLY A 506 -16.54 -6.27 -0.71
C GLY A 506 -15.79 -5.70 -1.92
N ARG A 507 -16.09 -4.45 -2.34
CA ARG A 507 -15.34 -3.73 -3.38
C ARG A 507 -14.02 -3.24 -2.79
N ASP A 508 -12.96 -3.25 -3.58
CA ASP A 508 -11.63 -2.84 -3.14
C ASP A 508 -11.43 -1.33 -3.36
N PRO A 509 -10.97 -0.57 -2.35
CA PRO A 509 -10.76 0.88 -2.45
C PRO A 509 -9.42 1.25 -3.11
N HIS A 510 -8.46 0.33 -3.14
CA HIS A 510 -7.10 0.58 -3.60
C HIS A 510 -6.42 -0.74 -4.01
N PRO A 511 -5.48 -0.76 -4.98
CA PRO A 511 -4.75 -1.97 -5.33
C PRO A 511 -4.01 -2.63 -4.16
N GLU A 512 -3.61 -1.87 -3.15
CA GLU A 512 -2.91 -2.37 -1.94
C GLU A 512 -3.85 -2.63 -0.75
N PHE A 513 -5.17 -2.54 -0.95
CA PHE A 513 -6.16 -2.85 0.09
C PHE A 513 -7.25 -3.76 -0.46
N CYS A 514 -7.28 -5.02 -0.01
CA CYS A 514 -8.31 -5.97 -0.44
C CYS A 514 -9.34 -6.19 0.66
N THR A 515 -10.54 -5.64 0.50
CA THR A 515 -11.59 -5.60 1.52
C THR A 515 -11.95 -7.02 1.99
N LYS A 516 -12.18 -7.95 1.06
CA LYS A 516 -12.57 -9.32 1.42
C LYS A 516 -11.44 -10.09 2.11
N ARG A 517 -10.21 -9.98 1.58
CA ARG A 517 -9.03 -10.67 2.14
C ARG A 517 -8.69 -10.12 3.52
N TYR A 518 -8.75 -8.81 3.70
CA TYR A 518 -8.53 -8.13 4.98
C TYR A 518 -9.52 -8.60 6.06
N LEU A 519 -10.82 -8.60 5.76
CA LEU A 519 -11.85 -9.06 6.70
C LEU A 519 -11.74 -10.56 7.02
N LYS A 520 -11.28 -11.38 6.07
CA LYS A 520 -11.02 -12.82 6.29
C LYS A 520 -9.80 -13.06 7.17
N ALA A 521 -8.72 -12.30 6.95
CA ALA A 521 -7.47 -12.43 7.69
C ALA A 521 -7.56 -11.87 9.12
N TYR A 522 -8.41 -10.88 9.36
CA TYR A 522 -8.57 -10.20 10.64
C TYR A 522 -10.02 -10.27 11.15
N PRO A 523 -10.40 -11.37 11.83
CA PRO A 523 -11.76 -11.56 12.32
C PRO A 523 -12.26 -10.45 13.26
N ASP A 524 -11.37 -9.79 13.99
CA ASP A 524 -11.73 -8.68 14.88
C ASP A 524 -12.14 -7.43 14.09
N ALA A 525 -11.51 -7.18 12.93
CA ALA A 525 -11.96 -6.15 12.00
C ALA A 525 -13.36 -6.47 11.48
N ALA A 526 -13.65 -7.73 11.15
CA ALA A 526 -14.98 -8.17 10.71
C ALA A 526 -16.05 -8.05 11.81
N LYS A 527 -15.73 -8.44 13.04
CA LYS A 527 -16.65 -8.33 14.19
C LYS A 527 -16.92 -6.90 14.63
N SER A 528 -15.99 -5.98 14.37
CA SER A 528 -16.13 -4.58 14.77
C SER A 528 -17.33 -3.86 14.12
N GLY A 529 -17.79 -4.35 12.96
CA GLY A 529 -18.82 -3.68 12.15
C GLY A 529 -18.37 -2.34 11.55
N LEU A 530 -17.11 -1.94 11.74
CA LEU A 530 -16.54 -0.75 11.13
C LEU A 530 -16.23 -0.99 9.65
N ASN A 531 -16.17 0.09 8.88
CA ASN A 531 -15.61 0.03 7.55
C ASN A 531 -14.17 -0.53 7.63
N PRO A 532 -13.78 -1.52 6.81
CA PRO A 532 -12.51 -2.22 6.92
C PRO A 532 -11.31 -1.31 6.67
N LEU A 533 -11.40 -0.39 5.70
CA LEU A 533 -10.35 0.61 5.47
C LEU A 533 -10.22 1.57 6.66
N LEU A 534 -11.34 1.97 7.28
CA LEU A 534 -11.31 2.80 8.48
C LEU A 534 -10.71 2.05 9.68
N TYR A 535 -11.10 0.78 9.86
CA TYR A 535 -10.55 -0.08 10.89
C TYR A 535 -9.03 -0.23 10.69
N TYR A 536 -8.60 -0.45 9.46
CA TYR A 536 -7.19 -0.55 9.13
C TYR A 536 -6.44 0.74 9.48
N LEU A 537 -6.89 1.89 8.96
CA LEU A 537 -6.24 3.18 9.22
C LEU A 537 -6.21 3.55 10.71
N LYS A 538 -7.17 3.07 11.51
CA LYS A 538 -7.28 3.37 12.94
C LYS A 538 -6.57 2.37 13.85
N TYR A 539 -6.59 1.08 13.48
CA TYR A 539 -6.15 -0.02 14.31
C TYR A 539 -5.20 -0.95 13.56
N GLY A 540 -5.55 -1.36 12.34
CA GLY A 540 -4.76 -2.32 11.56
C GLY A 540 -3.32 -1.85 11.27
N VAL A 541 -3.12 -0.56 10.98
CA VAL A 541 -1.79 0.05 10.86
C VAL A 541 -0.98 -0.13 12.14
N LEU A 542 -1.62 0.12 13.29
CA LEU A 542 -1.00 0.04 14.62
C LEU A 542 -0.72 -1.41 15.01
N GLU A 543 -1.61 -2.33 14.64
CA GLU A 543 -1.56 -3.77 14.92
C GLU A 543 -0.65 -4.55 13.97
N GLY A 544 0.08 -3.87 13.07
CA GLY A 544 0.95 -4.52 12.08
C GLY A 544 0.18 -5.39 11.08
N GLN A 545 -1.12 -5.15 10.94
CA GLN A 545 -1.95 -5.84 9.97
C GLN A 545 -1.49 -5.45 8.57
N ASN A 546 -1.58 -6.38 7.64
CA ASN A 546 -1.34 -6.13 6.24
C ASN A 546 -2.67 -5.70 5.60
N PRO A 547 -2.77 -4.53 4.95
CA PRO A 547 -4.03 -4.04 4.35
C PRO A 547 -4.48 -4.89 3.17
N CYS A 548 -3.53 -5.61 2.57
CA CYS A 548 -3.76 -6.64 1.59
C CYS A 548 -2.84 -7.82 1.95
N PRO A 549 -3.19 -8.62 2.98
CA PRO A 549 -2.39 -9.76 3.45
C PRO A 549 -1.84 -10.51 2.26
N SER A 550 -0.51 -10.46 2.13
CA SER A 550 0.22 -10.94 0.96
C SER A 550 -0.01 -12.43 0.84
N PHE A 551 -1.01 -12.74 0.06
CA PHE A 551 -1.05 -13.92 -0.74
C PHE A 551 -0.85 -13.48 -2.19
N ARG A 552 0.31 -12.88 -2.47
CA ARG A 552 0.75 -12.48 -3.81
C ARG A 552 2.06 -13.18 -4.16
N ILE A 553 2.22 -13.49 -5.43
CA ILE A 553 3.45 -14.06 -5.97
C ILE A 553 4.39 -12.90 -6.30
N ASP A 554 5.30 -12.47 -5.42
CA ASP A 554 6.28 -11.41 -5.79
C ASP A 554 7.37 -12.02 -6.71
N PRO A 555 7.55 -11.54 -7.97
CA PRO A 555 8.58 -12.04 -8.86
C PRO A 555 9.98 -11.98 -8.24
N ARG A 556 10.29 -10.98 -7.41
CA ARG A 556 11.61 -10.86 -6.75
C ARG A 556 11.83 -11.92 -5.67
N GLN A 557 10.77 -12.54 -5.17
CA GLN A 557 10.80 -13.61 -4.19
C GLN A 557 10.44 -14.97 -4.82
N PHE A 558 10.59 -15.10 -6.15
CA PHE A 558 10.19 -16.32 -6.86
C PHE A 558 11.01 -17.56 -6.45
N HIS A 559 12.12 -17.40 -5.72
CA HIS A 559 12.85 -18.51 -5.11
C HIS A 559 11.96 -19.38 -4.20
N ASN A 560 10.91 -18.82 -3.59
CA ASN A 560 9.93 -19.58 -2.80
C ASN A 560 9.08 -20.52 -3.67
N PHE A 561 8.96 -20.21 -4.95
CA PHE A 561 8.19 -20.94 -5.94
C PHE A 561 9.04 -21.85 -6.82
N THR A 562 10.35 -21.99 -6.57
CA THR A 562 11.21 -22.90 -7.37
C THR A 562 10.66 -24.32 -7.43
N PHE A 563 9.95 -24.77 -6.40
CA PHE A 563 9.20 -26.01 -6.42
C PHE A 563 7.85 -25.88 -5.70
N SER A 564 6.95 -26.84 -5.90
CA SER A 564 5.62 -26.83 -5.28
C SER A 564 5.65 -26.98 -3.76
N ARG A 565 4.93 -26.11 -3.05
CA ARG A 565 4.84 -26.09 -1.58
C ARG A 565 3.41 -26.05 -1.08
N ARG A 566 3.16 -26.57 0.13
CA ARG A 566 1.83 -26.54 0.75
C ARG A 566 1.42 -25.12 1.12
N SER A 567 2.35 -24.26 1.51
CA SER A 567 2.06 -22.85 1.78
C SER A 567 1.49 -22.09 0.59
N HIS A 568 1.80 -22.50 -0.66
CA HIS A 568 1.28 -21.86 -1.86
C HIS A 568 -0.24 -21.98 -2.00
N TRP A 569 -0.88 -22.96 -1.35
CA TRP A 569 -2.33 -23.08 -1.36
C TRP A 569 -3.07 -21.89 -0.77
N LYS A 570 -2.40 -21.09 0.07
CA LYS A 570 -2.98 -19.84 0.57
C LYS A 570 -2.98 -18.72 -0.49
N LEU A 571 -2.09 -18.83 -1.48
CA LEU A 571 -1.94 -17.94 -2.64
C LEU A 571 -3.00 -18.19 -3.71
N PHE A 572 -3.48 -19.42 -3.82
CA PHE A 572 -4.47 -19.82 -4.83
C PHE A 572 -5.93 -19.63 -4.37
N ASP A 573 -6.16 -19.12 -3.16
CA ASP A 573 -7.49 -19.00 -2.56
C ASP A 573 -8.42 -18.13 -3.42
N GLY A 574 -9.43 -18.77 -4.02
CA GLY A 574 -10.43 -18.14 -4.90
C GLY A 574 -10.09 -18.25 -6.39
N TYR A 575 -8.82 -18.39 -6.75
CA TYR A 575 -8.40 -18.58 -8.15
C TYR A 575 -8.77 -19.96 -8.69
N ASP A 576 -8.84 -20.97 -7.82
CA ASP A 576 -9.33 -22.31 -8.14
C ASP A 576 -10.78 -22.29 -8.62
N LYS A 577 -11.66 -21.62 -7.88
CA LYS A 577 -13.06 -21.45 -8.27
C LYS A 577 -13.20 -20.61 -9.54
N GLU A 578 -12.34 -19.62 -9.72
CA GLU A 578 -12.35 -18.74 -10.89
C GLU A 578 -11.93 -19.47 -12.16
N LEU A 579 -10.84 -20.24 -12.11
CA LEU A 579 -10.28 -20.95 -13.26
C LEU A 579 -11.01 -22.27 -13.57
N PHE A 580 -11.34 -23.06 -12.54
CA PHE A 580 -11.93 -24.39 -12.71
C PHE A 580 -13.45 -24.43 -12.51
N GLY A 581 -14.07 -23.34 -12.08
CA GLY A 581 -15.49 -23.30 -11.69
C GLY A 581 -15.81 -24.07 -10.40
N LYS A 582 -14.81 -24.66 -9.73
CA LYS A 582 -14.93 -25.46 -8.51
C LYS A 582 -13.76 -25.19 -7.57
N ILE A 583 -13.96 -25.44 -6.28
CA ILE A 583 -12.85 -25.45 -5.33
C ILE A 583 -12.02 -26.71 -5.59
N VAL A 584 -10.71 -26.56 -5.70
CA VAL A 584 -9.80 -27.70 -5.89
C VAL A 584 -9.48 -28.30 -4.52
N ASP A 585 -9.69 -29.60 -4.38
CA ASP A 585 -9.24 -30.34 -3.21
C ASP A 585 -7.72 -30.48 -3.26
N LYS A 586 -7.04 -29.95 -2.25
CA LYS A 586 -5.58 -29.87 -2.18
C LYS A 586 -4.93 -31.24 -2.05
N ASP A 587 -5.66 -32.20 -1.48
CA ASP A 587 -5.20 -33.57 -1.28
C ASP A 587 -5.48 -34.46 -2.52
N GLU A 588 -6.39 -34.04 -3.41
CA GLU A 588 -6.64 -34.70 -4.70
C GLU A 588 -6.13 -33.90 -5.92
N CYS A 589 -5.49 -32.76 -5.70
CA CYS A 589 -5.02 -31.90 -6.78
C CYS A 589 -3.94 -32.60 -7.60
N THR A 590 -4.15 -32.60 -8.91
CA THR A 590 -3.15 -33.05 -9.88
C THR A 590 -2.01 -32.04 -10.00
N LEU A 591 -0.85 -32.49 -10.50
CA LEU A 591 0.29 -31.60 -10.69
C LEU A 591 -0.03 -30.45 -11.66
N LYS A 592 -0.77 -30.76 -12.73
CA LYS A 592 -1.22 -29.79 -13.74
C LYS A 592 -2.18 -28.75 -13.18
N GLU A 593 -3.13 -29.14 -12.32
CA GLU A 593 -4.02 -28.18 -11.63
C GLU A 593 -3.23 -27.21 -10.73
N TYR A 594 -2.21 -27.70 -10.02
CA TYR A 594 -1.34 -26.84 -9.21
C TYR A 594 -0.55 -25.86 -10.10
N GLN A 595 0.02 -26.34 -11.20
CA GLN A 595 0.79 -25.53 -12.15
C GLN A 595 -0.07 -24.46 -12.82
N ASP A 596 -1.29 -24.83 -13.23
CA ASP A 596 -2.27 -23.91 -13.78
C ASP A 596 -2.58 -22.78 -12.80
N LEU A 597 -2.79 -23.11 -11.51
CA LEU A 597 -3.05 -22.11 -10.48
C LEU A 597 -1.88 -21.16 -10.27
N LEU A 598 -0.65 -21.66 -10.33
CA LEU A 598 0.55 -20.82 -10.20
C LEU A 598 0.67 -19.83 -11.35
N VAL A 599 0.53 -20.30 -12.61
CA VAL A 599 0.57 -19.43 -13.78
C VAL A 599 -0.60 -18.45 -13.79
N PHE A 600 -1.82 -18.93 -13.52
CA PHE A 600 -3.01 -18.11 -13.48
C PHE A 600 -2.90 -16.99 -12.45
N ALA A 601 -2.49 -17.32 -11.22
CA ALA A 601 -2.25 -16.34 -10.17
C ALA A 601 -1.17 -15.32 -10.58
N PHE A 602 -0.09 -15.76 -11.24
CA PHE A 602 0.96 -14.87 -11.72
C PHE A 602 0.43 -13.88 -12.76
N ILE A 603 -0.35 -14.35 -13.75
CA ILE A 603 -0.97 -13.49 -14.77
C ILE A 603 -1.90 -12.47 -14.11
N LYS A 604 -2.82 -12.91 -13.23
CA LYS A 604 -3.76 -12.03 -12.52
C LYS A 604 -3.07 -10.91 -11.75
N GLU A 605 -1.87 -11.15 -11.25
CA GLU A 605 -1.16 -10.23 -10.36
C GLU A 605 -0.14 -9.34 -11.05
N HIS A 606 0.46 -9.79 -12.17
CA HIS A 606 1.62 -9.11 -12.78
C HIS A 606 1.50 -8.83 -14.27
N VAL A 607 0.50 -9.39 -14.96
CA VAL A 607 0.32 -9.20 -16.40
C VAL A 607 -0.91 -8.30 -16.61
N PRO A 608 -0.72 -7.03 -17.00
CA PRO A 608 -1.83 -6.09 -17.14
C PRO A 608 -2.81 -6.48 -18.27
N PRO A 609 -4.11 -6.16 -18.13
CA PRO A 609 -5.05 -6.29 -19.24
C PRO A 609 -4.57 -5.56 -20.49
N GLY A 610 -4.75 -6.18 -21.65
CA GLY A 610 -4.26 -5.73 -22.94
C GLY A 610 -2.86 -6.22 -23.30
N SER A 611 -2.12 -6.81 -22.34
CA SER A 611 -0.85 -7.48 -22.63
C SER A 611 -1.02 -8.69 -23.54
N ARG A 612 0.06 -9.01 -24.27
CA ARG A 612 0.15 -10.18 -25.14
C ARG A 612 0.80 -11.34 -24.42
N ILE A 613 0.14 -12.49 -24.43
CA ILE A 613 0.55 -13.69 -23.68
C ILE A 613 0.72 -14.87 -24.62
N LEU A 614 1.79 -15.65 -24.45
CA LEU A 614 2.07 -16.88 -25.19
C LEU A 614 2.11 -18.10 -24.27
N ASP A 615 1.31 -19.11 -24.57
CA ASP A 615 1.39 -20.44 -23.97
C ASP A 615 2.10 -21.42 -24.93
N ILE A 616 3.17 -22.06 -24.47
CA ILE A 616 3.94 -23.05 -25.24
C ILE A 616 3.50 -24.46 -24.86
N GLY A 617 3.01 -25.22 -25.84
CA GLY A 617 2.56 -26.60 -25.64
C GLY A 617 1.26 -26.73 -24.85
N GLY A 618 0.50 -25.64 -24.72
CA GLY A 618 -0.74 -25.62 -23.96
C GLY A 618 -1.88 -26.45 -24.57
N GLY A 619 -1.81 -26.82 -25.86
CA GLY A 619 -2.88 -27.46 -26.61
C GLY A 619 -4.22 -26.76 -26.45
N HIS A 620 -5.04 -27.27 -25.53
CA HIS A 620 -6.31 -26.66 -25.10
C HIS A 620 -6.11 -25.89 -23.77
N SER A 621 -5.63 -24.65 -23.86
CA SER A 621 -5.25 -23.85 -22.69
C SER A 621 -6.45 -23.16 -22.02
N ARG A 622 -6.86 -23.70 -20.86
CA ARG A 622 -7.90 -23.08 -20.00
C ARG A 622 -7.52 -21.68 -19.50
N ILE A 623 -6.21 -21.42 -19.35
CA ILE A 623 -5.70 -20.12 -18.92
C ILE A 623 -5.93 -19.10 -20.03
N LEU A 624 -5.54 -19.42 -21.26
CA LEU A 624 -5.78 -18.52 -22.40
C LEU A 624 -7.27 -18.30 -22.66
N GLU A 625 -8.10 -19.34 -22.52
CA GLU A 625 -9.57 -19.19 -22.63
C GLU A 625 -10.14 -18.21 -21.62
N TYR A 626 -9.68 -18.29 -20.37
CA TYR A 626 -10.10 -17.35 -19.33
C TYR A 626 -9.70 -15.92 -19.69
N PHE A 627 -8.46 -15.72 -20.15
CA PHE A 627 -7.92 -14.39 -20.40
C PHE A 627 -8.23 -13.79 -21.77
N ALA A 628 -8.79 -14.55 -22.71
CA ALA A 628 -9.03 -14.13 -24.09
C ALA A 628 -9.82 -12.81 -24.24
N ASN A 629 -10.71 -12.50 -23.30
CA ASN A 629 -11.49 -11.24 -23.31
C ASN A 629 -10.72 -10.02 -22.81
N THR A 630 -9.57 -10.24 -22.16
CA THR A 630 -8.80 -9.20 -21.47
C THR A 630 -7.38 -9.06 -21.99
N HIS A 631 -6.85 -10.06 -22.70
CA HIS A 631 -5.47 -10.13 -23.18
C HIS A 631 -5.42 -10.60 -24.64
N ASP A 632 -4.33 -10.26 -25.33
CA ASP A 632 -4.03 -10.81 -26.65
C ASP A 632 -3.36 -12.18 -26.48
N CYS A 633 -4.16 -13.24 -26.52
CA CYS A 633 -3.73 -14.60 -26.18
C CYS A 633 -3.25 -15.37 -27.42
N TRP A 634 -2.10 -16.03 -27.29
CA TRP A 634 -1.49 -16.87 -28.31
C TRP A 634 -1.06 -18.21 -27.73
N ASN A 635 -1.14 -19.25 -28.55
CA ASN A 635 -0.64 -20.59 -28.24
C ASN A 635 0.22 -21.09 -29.40
N ILE A 636 1.34 -21.76 -29.06
CA ILE A 636 2.14 -22.52 -30.03
C ILE A 636 2.17 -23.98 -29.61
N ASP A 637 1.59 -24.84 -30.45
CA ASP A 637 1.49 -26.27 -30.19
C ASP A 637 1.32 -27.05 -31.51
N LYS A 638 2.06 -28.14 -31.68
CA LYS A 638 1.98 -28.97 -32.89
C LYS A 638 0.69 -29.79 -33.01
N LEU A 639 -0.02 -29.99 -31.90
CA LEU A 639 -1.22 -30.83 -31.76
C LEU A 639 -0.96 -32.28 -32.21
N GLU A 640 0.12 -32.88 -31.75
CA GLU A 640 0.48 -34.27 -32.07
C GLU A 640 -0.03 -35.29 -31.05
N GLY A 641 -0.51 -34.81 -29.90
CA GLY A 641 -1.05 -35.64 -28.82
C GLY A 641 -0.03 -36.25 -27.87
N LEU A 642 1.22 -35.75 -27.84
CA LEU A 642 2.18 -36.08 -26.79
C LEU A 642 1.68 -35.61 -25.42
N GLY A 643 2.06 -36.32 -24.35
CA GLY A 643 1.70 -35.94 -22.97
C GLY A 643 0.20 -35.88 -22.68
N ASN A 644 -0.62 -36.72 -23.35
CA ASN A 644 -2.08 -36.65 -23.35
C ASN A 644 -2.66 -35.35 -23.96
N GLY A 645 -1.88 -34.64 -24.78
CA GLY A 645 -2.32 -33.46 -25.51
C GLY A 645 -3.39 -33.77 -26.58
N PRO A 646 -4.09 -32.73 -27.06
CA PRO A 646 -5.04 -32.89 -28.16
C PRO A 646 -4.32 -33.11 -29.50
N LYS A 647 -4.91 -33.94 -30.37
CA LYS A 647 -4.49 -34.05 -31.79
C LYS A 647 -5.16 -33.02 -32.71
N ARG A 648 -6.23 -32.41 -32.22
CA ARG A 648 -7.03 -31.36 -32.86
C ARG A 648 -7.69 -30.55 -31.76
N ILE A 649 -7.79 -29.25 -31.94
CA ILE A 649 -8.61 -28.37 -31.10
C ILE A 649 -9.69 -27.72 -31.96
N GLY A 650 -10.86 -27.45 -31.36
CA GLY A 650 -11.98 -26.80 -32.02
C GLY A 650 -11.76 -25.29 -32.16
N ASP A 651 -12.85 -24.54 -32.27
CA ASP A 651 -12.80 -23.08 -32.25
C ASP A 651 -12.34 -22.61 -30.86
N VAL A 652 -11.18 -21.96 -30.82
CA VAL A 652 -10.57 -21.42 -29.60
C VAL A 652 -10.51 -19.90 -29.63
N PRO A 653 -10.62 -19.21 -28.49
CA PRO A 653 -10.66 -17.75 -28.44
C PRO A 653 -9.26 -17.10 -28.45
N PHE A 654 -8.23 -17.83 -28.89
CA PHE A 654 -6.84 -17.38 -28.93
C PHE A 654 -6.16 -17.76 -30.24
N ASN A 655 -5.05 -17.11 -30.57
CA ASN A 655 -4.31 -17.35 -31.81
C ASN A 655 -3.47 -18.63 -31.70
N LEU A 656 -3.82 -19.67 -32.46
CA LEU A 656 -3.05 -20.91 -32.51
C LEU A 656 -2.00 -20.88 -33.64
N VAL A 657 -0.74 -21.15 -33.28
CA VAL A 657 0.37 -21.41 -34.20
C VAL A 657 0.73 -22.90 -34.13
N GLN A 658 0.47 -23.65 -35.21
CA GLN A 658 0.72 -25.10 -35.26
C GLN A 658 2.19 -25.45 -35.56
N ASP A 659 3.06 -25.25 -34.57
CA ASP A 659 4.49 -25.52 -34.68
C ASP A 659 5.12 -25.82 -33.31
N TYR A 660 6.42 -26.10 -33.28
CA TYR A 660 7.19 -26.16 -32.04
C TYR A 660 7.86 -24.81 -31.73
N MET A 661 7.93 -24.47 -30.45
CA MET A 661 8.87 -23.44 -30.00
C MET A 661 10.30 -23.92 -30.29
N GLY A 662 11.16 -23.04 -30.80
CA GLY A 662 12.51 -23.38 -31.28
C GLY A 662 12.60 -23.53 -32.80
N ASN A 663 11.48 -23.61 -33.52
CA ASN A 663 11.45 -23.58 -34.98
C ASN A 663 11.48 -22.17 -35.57
N PHE A 664 11.48 -21.12 -34.73
CA PHE A 664 11.50 -19.72 -35.15
C PHE A 664 10.37 -19.36 -36.10
N ASN A 665 9.15 -19.83 -35.79
CA ASN A 665 8.00 -19.63 -36.66
C ASN A 665 7.70 -18.13 -36.84
N PRO A 666 7.66 -17.60 -38.09
CA PRO A 666 7.51 -16.17 -38.33
C PRO A 666 6.11 -15.63 -38.00
N LYS A 667 5.14 -16.50 -37.72
CA LYS A 667 3.82 -16.08 -37.21
C LYS A 667 3.88 -15.56 -35.78
N LEU A 668 4.92 -15.91 -35.02
CA LEU A 668 5.18 -15.34 -33.69
C LEU A 668 6.08 -14.10 -33.85
N PRO A 669 5.56 -12.88 -33.64
CA PRO A 669 6.33 -11.66 -33.87
C PRO A 669 7.34 -11.39 -32.76
N ASP A 670 8.56 -11.02 -33.16
CA ASP A 670 9.71 -10.68 -32.31
C ASP A 670 9.39 -9.54 -31.34
N GLY A 671 9.82 -9.69 -30.08
CA GLY A 671 9.79 -8.61 -29.10
C GLY A 671 8.41 -8.09 -28.75
N THR A 672 7.34 -8.88 -28.93
CA THR A 672 5.96 -8.41 -28.73
C THR A 672 5.25 -9.02 -27.53
N PHE A 673 5.74 -10.13 -26.98
CA PHE A 673 5.05 -10.83 -25.90
C PHE A 673 5.46 -10.29 -24.54
N ASP A 674 4.48 -9.87 -23.74
CA ASP A 674 4.67 -9.43 -22.35
C ASP A 674 4.99 -10.60 -21.42
N PHE A 675 4.38 -11.74 -21.70
CA PHE A 675 4.49 -12.92 -20.87
C PHE A 675 4.49 -14.18 -21.72
N VAL A 676 5.46 -15.06 -21.49
CA VAL A 676 5.57 -16.37 -22.11
C VAL A 676 5.56 -17.43 -21.00
N PHE A 677 4.80 -18.51 -21.19
CA PHE A 677 4.79 -19.59 -20.21
C PHE A 677 4.66 -20.97 -20.85
N SER A 678 4.97 -22.00 -20.07
CA SER A 678 4.69 -23.40 -20.43
C SER A 678 4.37 -24.23 -19.20
N ILE A 679 3.42 -25.15 -19.32
CA ILE A 679 3.03 -26.08 -18.26
C ILE A 679 3.17 -27.52 -18.76
N SER A 680 4.11 -28.26 -18.18
CA SER A 680 4.37 -29.68 -18.48
C SER A 680 4.49 -29.98 -19.98
N ALA A 681 5.24 -29.15 -20.71
CA ALA A 681 5.38 -29.23 -22.16
C ALA A 681 6.84 -29.37 -22.60
N LEU A 682 7.73 -28.56 -22.01
CA LEU A 682 9.12 -28.46 -22.46
C LEU A 682 9.97 -29.69 -22.09
N GLU A 683 9.59 -30.44 -21.05
CA GLU A 683 10.22 -31.72 -20.67
C GLU A 683 9.97 -32.86 -21.68
N HIS A 684 9.05 -32.69 -22.63
CA HIS A 684 8.76 -33.69 -23.65
C HIS A 684 9.51 -33.44 -24.96
N THR A 685 10.30 -32.36 -25.03
CA THR A 685 11.15 -32.07 -26.17
C THR A 685 12.34 -33.03 -26.24
N ALA A 686 12.89 -33.23 -27.44
CA ALA A 686 14.06 -34.08 -27.62
C ALA A 686 15.24 -33.56 -26.78
N GLU A 687 15.88 -34.45 -26.01
CA GLU A 687 17.06 -34.14 -25.19
C GLU A 687 18.32 -33.95 -26.05
N ASP A 688 18.29 -32.89 -26.86
CA ASP A 688 19.37 -32.45 -27.72
C ASP A 688 19.76 -31.01 -27.39
N ARG A 689 21.07 -30.73 -27.36
CA ARG A 689 21.60 -29.44 -26.92
C ARG A 689 21.26 -28.31 -27.90
N GLU A 690 21.29 -28.59 -29.21
CA GLU A 690 20.96 -27.60 -30.22
C GLU A 690 19.48 -27.27 -30.20
N ASN A 691 18.63 -28.27 -29.97
CA ASN A 691 17.20 -28.11 -29.75
C ASN A 691 16.91 -27.22 -28.53
N PHE A 692 17.50 -27.51 -27.36
CA PHE A 692 17.32 -26.69 -26.15
C PHE A 692 17.76 -25.23 -26.35
N ASP A 693 18.90 -25.02 -27.00
CA ASP A 693 19.41 -23.68 -27.29
C ASP A 693 18.49 -22.93 -28.26
N SER A 694 17.91 -23.64 -29.23
CA SER A 694 16.95 -23.07 -30.17
C SER A 694 15.67 -22.64 -29.46
N ILE A 695 15.12 -23.48 -28.57
CA ILE A 695 13.94 -23.14 -27.76
C ILE A 695 14.20 -21.90 -26.91
N ILE A 696 15.33 -21.85 -26.18
CA ILE A 696 15.67 -20.69 -25.33
C ILE A 696 15.79 -19.41 -26.16
N LYS A 697 16.49 -19.47 -27.30
CA LYS A 697 16.65 -18.32 -28.20
C LYS A 697 15.32 -17.87 -28.80
N ASP A 698 14.43 -18.79 -29.10
CA ASP A 698 13.13 -18.48 -29.69
C ASP A 698 12.18 -17.85 -28.64
N ILE A 699 12.20 -18.35 -27.41
CA ILE A 699 11.51 -17.70 -26.27
C ILE A 699 12.04 -16.28 -26.05
N ASP A 700 13.37 -16.11 -26.02
CA ASP A 700 13.95 -14.78 -25.87
C ASP A 700 13.59 -13.87 -27.05
N ARG A 701 13.62 -14.37 -28.29
CA ARG A 701 13.24 -13.61 -29.51
C ARG A 701 11.84 -13.03 -29.39
N VAL A 702 10.84 -13.82 -28.99
CA VAL A 702 9.44 -13.38 -28.96
C VAL A 702 9.13 -12.47 -27.76
N LEU A 703 9.86 -12.62 -26.65
CA LEU A 703 9.70 -11.79 -25.47
C LEU A 703 10.09 -10.32 -25.73
N LYS A 704 9.21 -9.41 -25.31
CA LYS A 704 9.52 -7.98 -25.27
C LYS A 704 10.59 -7.68 -24.20
N PRO A 705 11.42 -6.63 -24.36
CA PRO A 705 12.26 -6.13 -23.27
C PRO A 705 11.40 -5.80 -22.04
N GLY A 706 11.80 -6.29 -20.87
CA GLY A 706 11.01 -6.20 -19.64
C GLY A 706 9.89 -7.24 -19.50
N GLY A 707 9.76 -8.20 -20.43
CA GLY A 707 8.80 -9.30 -20.35
C GLY A 707 9.25 -10.43 -19.42
N TYR A 708 8.30 -11.24 -18.95
CA TYR A 708 8.55 -12.40 -18.08
C TYR A 708 8.37 -13.72 -18.82
N SER A 709 9.19 -14.72 -18.45
CA SER A 709 9.07 -16.10 -18.92
C SER A 709 8.96 -17.06 -17.74
N LEU A 710 7.85 -17.80 -17.65
CA LEU A 710 7.57 -18.73 -16.54
C LEU A 710 7.32 -20.16 -17.03
N HIS A 711 8.18 -21.10 -16.67
CA HIS A 711 8.13 -22.47 -17.15
C HIS A 711 8.08 -23.47 -16.00
N LEU A 712 7.10 -24.36 -16.03
CA LEU A 712 6.83 -25.35 -14.99
C LEU A 712 7.05 -26.75 -15.56
N PHE A 713 7.88 -27.53 -14.87
CA PHE A 713 8.36 -28.85 -15.26
C PHE A 713 7.89 -29.91 -14.26
N ASP A 714 7.56 -31.09 -14.78
CA ASP A 714 7.29 -32.28 -13.99
C ASP A 714 8.61 -32.93 -13.55
N VAL A 715 8.90 -32.90 -12.25
CA VAL A 715 10.07 -33.59 -11.66
C VAL A 715 9.63 -34.68 -10.70
N LEU A 716 10.48 -35.68 -10.48
CA LEU A 716 10.08 -36.92 -9.82
C LEU A 716 11.09 -37.38 -8.78
N PHE A 717 10.70 -37.39 -7.51
CA PHE A 717 11.50 -38.03 -6.47
C PHE A 717 11.35 -39.55 -6.53
N LYS A 718 12.44 -40.23 -6.85
CA LYS A 718 12.53 -41.70 -6.86
C LYS A 718 12.66 -42.25 -5.45
N ARG A 719 12.43 -43.56 -5.30
CA ARG A 719 12.46 -44.26 -4.01
C ARG A 719 13.81 -44.14 -3.27
N ASN A 720 14.90 -43.94 -4.00
CA ASN A 720 16.24 -43.72 -3.44
C ASN A 720 16.49 -42.26 -3.00
N GLY A 721 15.47 -41.41 -3.00
CA GLY A 721 15.59 -39.99 -2.64
C GLY A 721 16.13 -39.10 -3.76
N LYS A 722 16.62 -39.65 -4.87
CA LYS A 722 17.12 -38.87 -6.00
C LYS A 722 15.97 -38.26 -6.79
N MET A 723 16.12 -36.99 -7.17
CA MET A 723 15.21 -36.32 -8.09
C MET A 723 15.61 -36.66 -9.52
N TRP A 724 14.64 -37.13 -10.30
CA TRP A 724 14.72 -37.14 -11.74
C TRP A 724 14.18 -35.81 -12.26
N THR A 725 14.95 -35.16 -13.13
CA THR A 725 14.58 -33.94 -13.86
C THR A 725 15.07 -34.09 -15.30
N ASN A 726 14.33 -33.47 -16.24
CA ASN A 726 14.78 -33.37 -17.63
C ASN A 726 16.08 -32.52 -17.70
N SER A 727 17.01 -32.89 -18.58
CA SER A 727 18.29 -32.18 -18.75
C SER A 727 18.15 -30.73 -19.23
N PHE A 728 17.00 -30.38 -19.83
CA PHE A 728 16.67 -29.02 -20.24
C PHE A 728 16.62 -28.05 -19.06
N VAL A 729 16.15 -28.49 -17.90
CA VAL A 729 16.13 -27.67 -16.66
C VAL A 729 17.54 -27.18 -16.33
N HIS A 730 18.53 -28.08 -16.34
CA HIS A 730 19.92 -27.73 -16.09
C HIS A 730 20.48 -26.80 -17.17
N ARG A 731 20.07 -27.00 -18.43
CA ARG A 731 20.46 -26.11 -19.53
C ARG A 731 19.93 -24.69 -19.32
N ILE A 732 18.67 -24.51 -18.91
CA ILE A 732 18.09 -23.19 -18.65
C ILE A 732 18.85 -22.48 -17.53
N PHE A 733 19.05 -23.12 -16.38
CA PHE A 733 19.75 -22.50 -15.25
C PHE A 733 21.23 -22.16 -15.54
N SER A 734 21.85 -22.83 -16.51
CA SER A 734 23.24 -22.55 -16.91
C SER A 734 23.39 -21.54 -18.04
N THR A 735 22.29 -21.16 -18.72
CA THR A 735 22.33 -20.30 -19.92
C THR A 735 21.52 -19.01 -19.79
N VAL A 736 20.48 -19.02 -18.95
CA VAL A 736 19.57 -17.88 -18.77
C VAL A 736 19.75 -17.31 -17.36
N GLU A 737 19.78 -15.98 -17.26
CA GLU A 737 19.74 -15.30 -15.97
C GLU A 737 18.32 -15.40 -15.38
N THR A 738 18.13 -16.43 -14.57
CA THR A 738 16.89 -16.73 -13.86
C THR A 738 16.79 -15.97 -12.55
N ILE A 739 15.56 -15.60 -12.17
CA ILE A 739 15.25 -14.90 -10.92
C ILE A 739 15.42 -15.84 -9.73
N ASN A 740 14.92 -17.07 -9.85
CA ASN A 740 15.21 -18.13 -8.90
C ASN A 740 16.43 -18.95 -9.36
N LYS A 741 17.14 -19.59 -8.42
CA LYS A 741 18.27 -20.46 -8.74
C LYS A 741 17.87 -21.93 -8.65
N PHE A 742 18.62 -22.78 -9.34
CA PHE A 742 18.49 -24.24 -9.18
C PHE A 742 18.72 -24.61 -7.71
N VAL A 743 17.91 -25.52 -7.18
CA VAL A 743 18.00 -26.02 -5.81
C VAL A 743 18.35 -27.50 -5.88
N GLU A 744 19.33 -27.92 -5.08
CA GLU A 744 19.78 -29.30 -5.06
C GLU A 744 18.65 -30.26 -4.60
N PRO A 745 18.50 -31.43 -5.25
CA PRO A 745 17.45 -32.42 -4.95
C PRO A 745 17.29 -32.75 -3.46
N GLU A 746 18.40 -32.88 -2.75
CA GLU A 746 18.45 -33.24 -1.33
C GLU A 746 17.75 -32.16 -0.49
N SER A 747 18.05 -30.88 -0.73
CA SER A 747 17.44 -29.76 -0.03
C SER A 747 15.95 -29.64 -0.31
N VAL A 748 15.51 -29.94 -1.54
CA VAL A 748 14.08 -29.95 -1.88
C VAL A 748 13.37 -31.08 -1.12
N ASN A 749 13.95 -32.28 -1.05
CA ASN A 749 13.32 -33.42 -0.38
C ASN A 749 13.25 -33.29 1.15
N GLU A 750 14.18 -32.55 1.76
CA GLU A 750 14.19 -32.23 3.20
C GLU A 750 13.20 -31.13 3.59
N ASP A 751 12.64 -30.43 2.61
CA ASP A 751 11.76 -29.31 2.87
C ASP A 751 10.41 -29.76 3.45
N LYS A 752 10.13 -29.33 4.68
CA LYS A 752 8.90 -29.69 5.40
C LYS A 752 7.62 -29.17 4.75
N ASP A 753 7.73 -28.13 3.93
CA ASP A 753 6.62 -27.52 3.22
C ASP A 753 6.50 -28.03 1.77
N LEU A 754 7.36 -28.96 1.34
CA LEU A 754 7.28 -29.59 0.02
C LEU A 754 5.89 -30.18 -0.23
N TYR A 755 5.30 -29.80 -1.36
CA TYR A 755 4.09 -30.41 -1.88
C TYR A 755 4.45 -31.35 -3.03
N CYS A 756 4.01 -32.61 -2.92
CA CYS A 756 4.04 -33.59 -4.00
C CYS A 756 2.59 -33.94 -4.36
N MET A 757 2.34 -34.28 -5.63
CA MET A 757 1.06 -34.87 -6.02
C MET A 757 0.80 -36.13 -5.18
N SER A 758 -0.39 -36.24 -4.59
CA SER A 758 -0.72 -37.37 -3.72
C SER A 758 -0.85 -38.68 -4.49
N GLU A 759 -0.75 -39.81 -3.80
CA GLU A 759 -1.01 -41.13 -4.39
C GLU A 759 -2.45 -41.22 -4.95
N SER A 760 -3.43 -40.61 -4.26
CA SER A 760 -4.82 -40.56 -4.73
C SER A 760 -4.93 -39.80 -6.07
N ALA A 761 -4.36 -38.59 -6.12
CA ALA A 761 -4.35 -37.76 -7.32
C ALA A 761 -3.61 -38.46 -8.48
N TYR A 762 -2.47 -39.10 -8.20
CA TYR A 762 -1.72 -39.89 -9.16
C TYR A 762 -2.54 -41.08 -9.70
N ASN A 763 -3.19 -41.83 -8.83
CA ASN A 763 -3.97 -43.00 -9.24
C ASN A 763 -5.14 -42.61 -10.15
N LYS A 764 -5.74 -41.44 -9.90
CA LYS A 764 -6.84 -40.89 -10.69
C LYS A 764 -6.37 -40.36 -12.06
N SER A 765 -5.20 -39.74 -12.12
CA SER A 765 -4.78 -38.96 -13.30
C SER A 765 -3.64 -39.57 -14.12
N TRP A 766 -2.68 -40.27 -13.50
CA TRP A 766 -1.44 -40.70 -14.16
C TRP A 766 -1.29 -42.21 -14.22
N LEU A 767 -1.86 -42.98 -13.28
CA LEU A 767 -1.65 -44.44 -13.22
C LEU A 767 -1.99 -45.17 -14.52
N HIS A 768 -3.06 -44.77 -15.20
CA HIS A 768 -3.46 -45.38 -16.47
C HIS A 768 -2.48 -45.06 -17.62
N THR A 769 -1.81 -43.90 -17.56
CA THR A 769 -0.80 -43.49 -18.55
C THR A 769 0.57 -44.12 -18.24
N THR A 770 0.97 -44.16 -16.97
CA THR A 770 2.30 -44.62 -16.56
C THR A 770 2.41 -46.14 -16.42
N GLY A 771 1.29 -46.82 -16.16
CA GLY A 771 1.22 -48.26 -15.91
C GLY A 771 1.97 -48.74 -14.66
N ARG A 772 2.38 -47.83 -13.77
CA ARG A 772 3.18 -48.13 -12.56
C ARG A 772 2.50 -47.61 -11.30
N LYS A 773 2.61 -48.35 -10.20
CA LYS A 773 2.08 -47.90 -8.90
C LYS A 773 2.84 -46.65 -8.43
N TYR A 774 2.18 -45.79 -7.65
CA TYR A 774 2.80 -44.56 -7.13
C TYR A 774 4.13 -44.83 -6.39
N SER A 775 4.17 -45.87 -5.56
CA SER A 775 5.36 -46.29 -4.81
C SER A 775 6.54 -46.73 -5.69
N GLU A 776 6.27 -47.18 -6.93
CA GLU A 776 7.28 -47.59 -7.91
C GLU A 776 7.67 -46.41 -8.83
N PHE A 777 6.71 -45.56 -9.16
CA PHE A 777 6.89 -44.43 -10.04
C PHE A 777 7.74 -43.33 -9.38
N GLY A 778 7.39 -42.97 -8.14
CA GLY A 778 7.98 -41.88 -7.38
C GLY A 778 6.97 -40.79 -7.04
N ARG A 779 7.41 -39.75 -6.34
CA ARG A 779 6.58 -38.61 -5.89
C ARG A 779 6.74 -37.44 -6.87
N PRO A 780 5.72 -37.10 -7.68
CA PRO A 780 5.79 -35.99 -8.63
C PRO A 780 5.74 -34.63 -7.92
N VAL A 781 6.54 -33.68 -8.39
CA VAL A 781 6.71 -32.32 -7.87
C VAL A 781 6.81 -31.36 -9.05
N SER A 782 6.31 -30.14 -8.89
CA SER A 782 6.44 -29.11 -9.92
C SER A 782 7.72 -28.35 -9.65
N LEU A 783 8.62 -28.29 -10.62
CA LEU A 783 9.80 -27.42 -10.59
C LEU A 783 9.55 -26.23 -11.51
N ASN A 784 9.71 -25.01 -11.00
CA ASN A 784 9.28 -23.81 -11.69
C ASN A 784 10.48 -22.86 -11.88
N ILE A 785 10.59 -22.30 -13.07
CA ILE A 785 11.69 -21.42 -13.47
C ILE A 785 11.09 -20.12 -13.98
N LEU A 786 11.49 -19.00 -13.39
CA LEU A 786 11.12 -17.67 -13.82
C LEU A 786 12.37 -16.89 -14.25
N TRP A 787 12.32 -16.28 -15.42
CA TRP A 787 13.28 -15.24 -15.79
C TRP A 787 12.59 -14.02 -16.39
N HIS A 788 13.34 -12.93 -16.44
CA HIS A 788 12.90 -11.64 -16.91
C HIS A 788 13.86 -11.16 -17.99
N LYS A 789 13.34 -10.77 -19.15
CA LYS A 789 14.16 -10.24 -20.24
C LYS A 789 14.64 -8.84 -19.86
N GLN A 790 15.95 -8.63 -19.81
CA GLN A 790 16.52 -7.32 -19.51
C GLN A 790 16.12 -6.27 -20.56
N LEU A 791 16.09 -5.00 -20.13
CA LEU A 791 15.66 -3.85 -20.93
C LEU A 791 16.65 -3.50 -22.05
#